data_AF-R7WCC4-F1
#
_entry.id   AF-R7WCC4-F1
#
_cell.length_a   1.000
_cell.length_b   1.000
_cell.length_c   1.000
_cell.angle_alpha   90.00
_cell.angle_beta   90.00
_cell.angle_gamma   90.00
#
_symmetry.space_group_name_H-M   'P 1'
#
loop_
_entity.id
_entity.type
_entity.pdbx_description
1 polymer ?
#
loop_
_entity_poly.entity_id
_entity_poly.type
_entity_poly.pdbx_seq_one_letter_code
_entity_poly.pdbx_strand_id
1 'polypeptide(L)'
;MIGMRVVDEAGGLLAENLFIKMIVKKCIGDIHLMNGPCTRHVELKNGADRGRFDNRSKGVGKVNTRTLPKIADHPVSLIPLERTIGTELMPEQPFLPLTTLACGGRPSSSCSPPRALVCAFAMGPHGNRLLPILLALVAAAGPAPSSVAGDDRAVAEVSGAPEGVVWAAQLSDLHFSVHHPERAYDFRRYVGPALAMVNPDLVFITGDLTEGKSKDLLTMKQNEVEWMEYSSTMKDVIESSKLPRKKFYDLRGNHDSFGVPMSGGDYDFYEKYSINANLRRQGRVQSITLENDGRKHLFVGFDSTMEIGLRGPTNLFGHPTDKQLIELDQSLSQWDTDFNKAPVTKITVGHFPMSFSALTESGKSIKDVFLKHSLAAYLCGHLHTRFGKNLKRYYHRATQEPSLYEHYYQSNMHQGYAIPSAEENCSEAAAPVEEFWEWEIGDWKRSRSMRILAIDDGFVSFTDIDFRLGSKSVIILPTFPLDSRFMQRTSAPRDFKCHTMGASTFDTVRALVFSRHEIVTVSAKIYDSRPGNLEVVFDSEMKRVSANDSRGDMYLIPWNWRAFADPSPDRYWLQIEAMDITGDISVSQLRPFSVNGLFAEVNWTWKEFFVMGIQWASVYHPALQCVLALIFALLLVPRASVVLLKDQQSVYTYLCADGSQYTSLKYLLGGFIWLFVELSRMILVWSLLLVYIIYLLVFPWFSGHPVTEDSSLASMTFRGWALKNGMKTFHAGTPDVMVIVLPHLCFVVLPTIVILAAMAAERTTFREHYLSQSGKKKDDHHQKSRREVGHDSLWSGRWIRKILIAFCLVVLWKHWKLCRALMKAFAMDPLLHSPVLFYFIPALMAFAVYRTSSI
;
A
#
# COMPACT_ATOMS: atom_id res chain seq x y z
N MET A 1 -9.37 48.46 -5.03
CA MET A 1 -8.70 47.50 -5.94
C MET A 1 -8.18 46.37 -5.06
N ILE A 2 -8.66 45.14 -5.24
CA ILE A 2 -8.43 44.03 -4.28
C ILE A 2 -7.62 42.93 -4.98
N GLY A 3 -6.43 42.62 -4.45
CA GLY A 3 -5.62 41.51 -4.94
C GLY A 3 -6.13 40.17 -4.40
N MET A 4 -6.70 39.33 -5.27
CA MET A 4 -6.97 37.93 -4.93
C MET A 4 -5.65 37.20 -4.65
N ARG A 5 -5.41 36.82 -3.39
CA ARG A 5 -4.37 35.83 -3.09
C ARG A 5 -4.84 34.45 -3.55
N VAL A 6 -3.99 33.79 -4.33
CA VAL A 6 -4.20 32.42 -4.82
C VAL A 6 -4.46 31.48 -3.65
N VAL A 7 -5.45 30.60 -3.81
CA VAL A 7 -5.72 29.52 -2.85
C VAL A 7 -4.76 28.38 -3.15
N ASP A 8 -3.79 28.17 -2.26
CA ASP A 8 -2.79 27.10 -2.36
C ASP A 8 -3.44 25.70 -2.19
N GLU A 9 -3.05 24.75 -3.04
CA GLU A 9 -3.72 23.44 -3.21
C GLU A 9 -3.45 22.43 -2.07
N ALA A 10 -2.79 22.85 -0.98
CA ALA A 10 -2.50 22.00 0.19
C ALA A 10 -3.75 21.38 0.88
N GLY A 11 -4.94 21.88 0.57
CA GLY A 11 -6.23 21.49 1.17
C GLY A 11 -6.90 20.22 0.62
N GLY A 12 -6.67 19.86 -0.64
CA GLY A 12 -7.48 18.85 -1.35
C GLY A 12 -6.96 17.41 -1.24
N LEU A 13 -7.67 16.54 -0.50
CA LEU A 13 -7.65 15.05 -0.51
C LEU A 13 -8.41 14.47 0.72
N LEU A 14 -9.47 15.14 1.21
CA LEU A 14 -9.75 15.18 2.65
C LEU A 14 -10.10 13.84 3.33
N ALA A 15 -10.57 12.82 2.61
CA ALA A 15 -10.84 11.49 3.18
C ALA A 15 -9.59 10.59 3.23
N GLU A 16 -8.91 10.37 2.08
CA GLU A 16 -7.66 9.60 2.05
C GLU A 16 -6.57 10.30 2.90
N ASN A 17 -6.53 11.63 2.93
CA ASN A 17 -5.70 12.38 3.89
C ASN A 17 -6.20 12.30 5.34
N LEU A 18 -7.48 12.03 5.64
CA LEU A 18 -7.90 11.90 7.05
C LEU A 18 -7.28 10.65 7.70
N PHE A 19 -7.09 9.59 6.92
CA PHE A 19 -6.32 8.42 7.34
C PHE A 19 -4.82 8.74 7.33
N ILE A 20 -4.24 9.00 6.14
CA ILE A 20 -2.78 9.00 5.96
C ILE A 20 -2.11 10.29 6.50
N LYS A 21 -2.72 11.47 6.29
CA LYS A 21 -2.19 12.77 6.79
C LYS A 21 -2.36 12.93 8.31
N MET A 22 -3.10 12.05 9.00
CA MET A 22 -3.26 12.09 10.46
C MET A 22 -2.49 11.01 11.21
N ILE A 23 -2.25 9.83 10.62
CA ILE A 23 -1.33 8.86 11.21
C ILE A 23 0.11 9.32 10.97
N VAL A 24 0.52 9.52 9.71
CA VAL A 24 1.93 9.80 9.36
C VAL A 24 2.40 11.20 9.82
N LYS A 25 1.51 12.20 9.92
CA LYS A 25 1.91 13.59 10.26
C LYS A 25 1.81 13.96 11.74
N LYS A 26 1.67 12.98 12.65
CA LYS A 26 1.61 13.21 14.11
C LYS A 26 2.56 12.37 14.95
N CYS A 27 3.10 11.28 14.42
CA CYS A 27 4.13 10.48 15.08
C CYS A 27 5.51 10.83 14.50
N ILE A 28 6.07 11.97 14.91
CA ILE A 28 7.47 12.31 14.67
C ILE A 28 8.19 12.29 16.02
N GLY A 29 8.96 11.23 16.21
CA GLY A 29 10.03 11.11 17.19
C GLY A 29 10.99 10.09 16.60
N ASP A 30 12.26 10.47 16.42
CA ASP A 30 13.21 9.67 15.66
C ASP A 30 13.63 8.42 16.43
N ILE A 31 13.02 7.29 16.08
CA ILE A 31 13.38 5.96 16.58
C ILE A 31 14.16 5.26 15.49
N HIS A 32 15.48 5.24 15.62
CA HIS A 32 16.29 4.23 14.95
C HIS A 32 15.88 2.85 15.47
N LEU A 33 15.54 1.94 14.57
CA LEU A 33 15.37 0.53 14.91
C LEU A 33 16.74 -0.02 15.33
N MET A 34 16.81 -0.61 16.53
CA MET A 34 18.03 -1.24 17.03
C MET A 34 18.24 -2.57 16.32
N ASN A 35 19.37 -2.71 15.63
CA ASN A 35 19.80 -3.99 15.06
C ASN A 35 20.09 -4.99 16.19
N GLY A 36 19.43 -6.15 16.17
CA GLY A 36 19.78 -7.27 17.04
C GLY A 36 21.16 -7.84 16.65
N PRO A 37 21.97 -8.30 17.62
CA PRO A 37 23.29 -8.85 17.34
C PRO A 37 23.18 -10.19 16.61
N CYS A 38 23.82 -10.31 15.45
CA CYS A 38 23.92 -11.57 14.73
C CYS A 38 24.83 -12.56 15.48
N THR A 39 24.46 -13.84 15.49
CA THR A 39 25.21 -14.91 16.15
C THR A 39 26.58 -15.13 15.49
N ARG A 40 27.65 -15.06 16.29
CA ARG A 40 29.00 -15.50 15.87
C ARG A 40 29.27 -16.88 16.46
N HIS A 41 29.50 -17.86 15.59
CA HIS A 41 30.15 -19.11 16.01
C HIS A 41 31.65 -18.89 16.28
N VAL A 42 32.22 -19.80 17.07
CA VAL A 42 33.52 -19.65 17.73
C VAL A 42 34.59 -20.47 17.02
N GLU A 43 35.82 -19.94 16.96
CA GLU A 43 37.02 -20.78 16.98
C GLU A 43 38.14 -20.16 17.84
N LEU A 44 39.06 -21.00 18.33
CA LEU A 44 39.94 -20.70 19.47
C LEU A 44 41.38 -20.32 19.06
N LYS A 45 42.02 -19.41 19.81
CA LYS A 45 43.16 -19.76 20.70
C LYS A 45 43.78 -18.57 21.47
N ASN A 46 44.13 -18.86 22.74
CA ASN A 46 45.31 -18.48 23.53
C ASN A 46 46.02 -17.12 23.29
N GLY A 47 46.28 -16.35 24.37
CA GLY A 47 47.32 -15.30 24.37
C GLY A 47 47.34 -14.38 25.60
N ALA A 48 48.19 -14.71 26.58
CA ALA A 48 48.23 -14.11 27.93
C ALA A 48 48.71 -12.63 28.07
N ASP A 49 48.39 -12.06 29.23
CA ASP A 49 49.18 -11.13 30.07
C ASP A 49 49.26 -9.59 29.81
N ARG A 50 48.90 -8.85 30.88
CA ARG A 50 49.47 -7.56 31.43
C ARG A 50 49.57 -6.29 30.56
N GLY A 51 49.10 -5.15 31.09
CA GLY A 51 49.25 -3.81 30.45
C GLY A 51 48.87 -2.57 31.29
N ARG A 52 49.31 -2.51 32.55
CA ARG A 52 48.97 -1.49 33.57
C ARG A 52 49.38 -0.02 33.24
N PHE A 53 48.40 0.91 33.20
CA PHE A 53 48.52 2.38 33.44
C PHE A 53 49.45 3.17 32.45
N ASP A 54 49.49 4.51 32.35
CA ASP A 54 48.95 5.59 33.20
C ASP A 54 48.61 6.89 32.41
N ASN A 55 48.03 7.89 33.08
CA ASN A 55 47.75 9.24 32.56
C ASN A 55 49.01 10.13 32.44
N ARG A 56 49.06 11.02 31.44
CA ARG A 56 49.40 12.44 31.68
C ARG A 56 48.98 13.40 30.57
N SER A 57 48.85 14.67 30.96
CA SER A 57 48.37 15.80 30.16
C SER A 57 49.46 16.86 29.94
N LYS A 58 49.28 17.69 28.89
CA LYS A 58 49.50 19.17 28.85
C LYS A 58 49.54 19.69 27.40
N GLY A 59 49.28 20.99 27.23
CA GLY A 59 49.64 21.74 26.02
C GLY A 59 48.54 22.68 25.51
N VAL A 60 48.61 23.98 25.86
CA VAL A 60 47.77 25.03 25.28
C VAL A 60 48.67 26.01 24.53
N GLY A 61 48.32 26.35 23.30
CA GLY A 61 48.94 27.41 22.49
C GLY A 61 47.86 28.20 21.76
N LYS A 62 47.97 29.54 21.74
CA LYS A 62 46.88 30.44 21.31
C LYS A 62 47.43 31.77 20.76
N VAL A 63 47.32 31.99 19.45
CA VAL A 63 47.41 33.30 18.76
C VAL A 63 46.34 33.35 17.66
N ASN A 64 45.96 34.54 17.19
CA ASN A 64 44.71 34.84 16.47
C ASN A 64 44.91 36.08 15.57
N THR A 65 44.35 36.11 14.35
CA THR A 65 43.68 37.32 13.77
C THR A 65 43.00 37.04 12.41
N ARG A 66 41.69 37.36 12.33
CA ARG A 66 40.91 37.92 11.17
C ARG A 66 40.98 37.18 9.80
N THR A 67 39.89 36.95 9.05
CA THR A 67 38.64 37.73 8.87
C THR A 67 37.43 36.80 8.55
N LEU A 68 36.18 37.31 8.64
CA LEU A 68 34.90 36.61 8.39
C LEU A 68 34.27 37.05 7.04
N PRO A 69 33.24 36.38 6.43
CA PRO A 69 32.20 35.47 6.98
C PRO A 69 32.16 34.03 6.38
N LYS A 70 31.64 32.98 7.06
CA LYS A 70 30.22 32.58 7.33
C LYS A 70 29.45 32.31 6.01
N ILE A 71 28.78 31.18 5.75
CA ILE A 71 27.96 30.18 6.49
C ILE A 71 28.22 28.76 5.83
N ALA A 72 28.02 27.54 6.37
CA ALA A 72 27.14 26.97 7.42
C ALA A 72 27.84 25.91 8.31
N ASP A 73 27.08 24.95 8.88
CA ASP A 73 27.49 23.97 9.91
C ASP A 73 27.15 22.50 9.59
N HIS A 74 28.02 21.56 10.00
CA HIS A 74 27.70 20.12 10.19
C HIS A 74 27.77 19.78 11.70
N PRO A 75 26.85 18.97 12.26
CA PRO A 75 26.99 18.45 13.63
C PRO A 75 27.98 17.27 13.68
N VAL A 76 28.86 17.28 14.68
CA VAL A 76 29.87 16.23 14.93
C VAL A 76 29.30 15.13 15.85
N SER A 77 29.83 13.91 15.74
CA SER A 77 29.45 12.75 16.53
C SER A 77 29.69 12.91 18.03
N LEU A 78 28.85 12.24 18.83
CA LEU A 78 29.05 12.05 20.27
C LEU A 78 29.21 10.56 20.59
N ILE A 79 30.16 10.25 21.46
CA ILE A 79 30.52 8.88 21.86
C ILE A 79 29.60 8.43 23.00
N PRO A 80 28.92 7.27 22.92
CA PRO A 80 28.20 6.69 24.06
C PRO A 80 29.17 6.11 25.10
N LEU A 81 28.90 6.34 26.39
CA LEU A 81 29.61 5.68 27.48
C LEU A 81 28.77 4.51 28.00
N GLU A 82 29.22 3.28 27.74
CA GLU A 82 28.51 2.08 28.22
C GLU A 82 28.61 1.91 29.74
N ARG A 83 27.52 1.47 30.37
CA ARG A 83 27.53 0.86 31.71
C ARG A 83 26.40 -0.16 31.85
N THR A 84 26.76 -1.42 31.82
CA THR A 84 25.85 -2.55 32.02
C THR A 84 25.61 -2.80 33.51
N ILE A 85 24.33 -2.91 33.91
CA ILE A 85 23.92 -3.67 35.10
C ILE A 85 22.82 -4.60 34.62
N GLY A 86 23.11 -5.91 34.62
CA GLY A 86 22.14 -6.93 34.23
C GLY A 86 21.32 -7.40 35.43
N THR A 87 20.02 -7.62 35.22
CA THR A 87 19.16 -8.41 36.10
C THR A 87 18.44 -9.44 35.25
N GLU A 88 18.77 -10.70 35.47
CA GLU A 88 18.23 -11.85 34.76
C GLU A 88 16.80 -12.17 35.25
N LEU A 89 15.88 -12.43 34.32
CA LEU A 89 14.50 -12.83 34.62
C LEU A 89 14.08 -14.01 33.74
N MET A 90 14.18 -15.20 34.29
CA MET A 90 13.58 -16.43 33.76
C MET A 90 12.04 -16.35 33.88
N PRO A 91 11.28 -16.50 32.79
CA PRO A 91 9.83 -16.67 32.87
C PRO A 91 9.48 -18.16 33.01
N GLU A 92 9.16 -18.61 34.23
CA GLU A 92 8.51 -19.91 34.42
C GLU A 92 7.12 -19.93 33.74
N GLN A 93 6.82 -21.00 33.00
CA GLN A 93 5.48 -21.29 32.49
C GLN A 93 4.72 -22.18 33.48
N PRO A 94 3.43 -21.89 33.73
CA PRO A 94 2.53 -22.91 34.24
C PRO A 94 1.25 -23.11 33.41
N PHE A 95 0.72 -24.33 33.51
CA PHE A 95 -0.60 -24.84 33.11
C PHE A 95 -0.80 -25.45 31.71
N LEU A 96 -0.79 -26.78 31.72
CA LEU A 96 -1.20 -27.71 30.68
C LEU A 96 -2.71 -27.65 30.38
N PRO A 97 -3.15 -28.05 29.17
CA PRO A 97 -4.48 -28.63 28.97
C PRO A 97 -4.50 -30.10 29.43
N LEU A 98 -5.61 -30.56 30.03
CA LEU A 98 -5.75 -31.94 30.53
C LEU A 98 -6.36 -32.89 29.48
N THR A 99 -6.03 -34.18 29.58
CA THR A 99 -6.30 -35.22 28.57
C THR A 99 -7.55 -36.07 28.84
N THR A 100 -8.22 -36.48 27.76
CA THR A 100 -8.92 -37.77 27.62
C THR A 100 -8.60 -38.29 26.21
N LEU A 101 -7.87 -39.38 25.96
CA LEU A 101 -7.88 -40.77 26.45
C LEU A 101 -7.96 -41.64 25.17
N ALA A 102 -6.87 -42.28 24.80
CA ALA A 102 -6.82 -43.20 23.66
C ALA A 102 -6.75 -44.64 24.16
N CYS A 103 -7.48 -45.56 23.52
CA CYS A 103 -7.34 -47.00 23.69
C CYS A 103 -6.94 -47.62 22.34
N GLY A 104 -5.80 -48.30 22.30
CA GLY A 104 -5.34 -49.00 21.10
C GLY A 104 -5.93 -50.41 20.98
N GLY A 105 -6.19 -50.87 19.75
CA GLY A 105 -6.70 -52.22 19.49
C GLY A 105 -6.85 -52.56 18.01
N ARG A 106 -5.85 -53.25 17.45
CA ARG A 106 -5.96 -54.12 16.26
C ARG A 106 -5.98 -55.57 16.75
N PRO A 107 -6.56 -56.57 16.03
CA PRO A 107 -6.44 -56.72 14.57
C PRO A 107 -7.66 -57.25 13.79
N SER A 108 -7.48 -57.25 12.46
CA SER A 108 -8.05 -58.20 11.46
C SER A 108 -9.54 -58.56 11.46
N SER A 109 -10.27 -58.15 10.41
CA SER A 109 -10.69 -59.05 9.31
C SER A 109 -11.54 -58.33 8.24
N SER A 110 -11.84 -59.03 7.15
CA SER A 110 -12.47 -58.54 5.90
C SER A 110 -13.98 -58.32 5.95
N CYS A 111 -14.50 -57.35 5.18
CA CYS A 111 -15.67 -57.56 4.32
C CYS A 111 -15.85 -56.47 3.23
N SER A 112 -16.67 -56.77 2.22
CA SER A 112 -16.78 -56.04 0.94
C SER A 112 -17.98 -55.07 0.88
N PRO A 113 -18.00 -54.08 -0.04
CA PRO A 113 -19.12 -53.14 -0.18
C PRO A 113 -20.33 -53.73 -0.93
N PRO A 114 -21.56 -53.23 -0.67
CA PRO A 114 -22.78 -53.65 -1.38
C PRO A 114 -22.87 -53.07 -2.80
N ARG A 115 -23.60 -53.76 -3.68
CA ARG A 115 -23.83 -53.39 -5.09
C ARG A 115 -25.07 -52.51 -5.28
N ALA A 116 -25.12 -51.83 -6.43
CA ALA A 116 -26.32 -51.16 -6.93
C ALA A 116 -27.47 -52.15 -7.22
N LEU A 117 -28.71 -51.66 -7.16
CA LEU A 117 -29.90 -52.37 -7.59
C LEU A 117 -30.37 -51.83 -8.95
N VAL A 118 -30.52 -52.71 -9.94
CA VAL A 118 -31.14 -52.40 -11.24
C VAL A 118 -32.54 -52.99 -11.26
N CYS A 119 -33.56 -52.15 -11.44
CA CYS A 119 -34.92 -52.60 -11.77
C CYS A 119 -35.21 -52.22 -13.23
N ALA A 120 -35.23 -53.23 -14.11
CA ALA A 120 -35.74 -53.09 -15.46
C ALA A 120 -37.20 -53.56 -15.51
N PHE A 121 -38.08 -52.78 -16.11
CA PHE A 121 -39.39 -53.23 -16.57
C PHE A 121 -39.59 -52.80 -18.01
N ALA A 122 -39.87 -53.76 -18.89
CA ALA A 122 -40.20 -53.52 -20.28
C ALA A 122 -41.72 -53.63 -20.48
N MET A 123 -42.28 -52.76 -21.31
CA MET A 123 -43.59 -52.96 -21.94
C MET A 123 -43.50 -52.67 -23.44
N GLY A 124 -44.41 -53.28 -24.19
CA GLY A 124 -44.31 -53.45 -25.64
C GLY A 124 -44.74 -52.26 -26.50
N PRO A 125 -44.75 -52.45 -27.83
CA PRO A 125 -44.94 -51.39 -28.81
C PRO A 125 -46.42 -51.11 -29.10
N HIS A 126 -46.74 -49.86 -29.44
CA HIS A 126 -47.11 -49.46 -30.81
C HIS A 126 -47.09 -47.93 -30.90
N GLY A 127 -46.64 -47.39 -32.03
CA GLY A 127 -46.17 -46.00 -32.09
C GLY A 127 -47.25 -44.95 -32.35
N ASN A 128 -46.89 -43.69 -32.12
CA ASN A 128 -47.44 -42.58 -32.91
C ASN A 128 -46.35 -41.53 -33.21
N ARG A 129 -46.21 -41.13 -34.48
CA ARG A 129 -45.08 -40.31 -34.97
C ARG A 129 -45.40 -38.81 -34.90
N LEU A 130 -45.30 -38.18 -33.71
CA LEU A 130 -45.52 -36.73 -33.59
C LEU A 130 -44.57 -35.96 -32.65
N LEU A 131 -43.63 -36.63 -31.97
CA LEU A 131 -42.75 -35.97 -30.98
C LEU A 131 -41.45 -35.29 -31.48
N PRO A 132 -40.86 -35.55 -32.67
CA PRO A 132 -39.57 -34.92 -33.03
C PRO A 132 -39.68 -33.46 -33.50
N ILE A 133 -40.88 -33.00 -33.91
CA ILE A 133 -41.08 -31.66 -34.46
C ILE A 133 -41.19 -30.58 -33.36
N LEU A 134 -41.73 -30.94 -32.18
CA LEU A 134 -41.97 -29.97 -31.12
C LEU A 134 -40.70 -29.52 -30.39
N LEU A 135 -39.66 -30.37 -30.31
CA LEU A 135 -38.36 -29.97 -29.75
C LEU A 135 -37.57 -29.05 -30.68
N ALA A 136 -37.77 -29.12 -32.01
CA ALA A 136 -37.03 -28.33 -32.97
C ALA A 136 -37.34 -26.83 -32.90
N LEU A 137 -38.56 -26.46 -32.45
CA LEU A 137 -39.01 -25.05 -32.39
C LEU A 137 -38.63 -24.33 -31.08
N VAL A 138 -38.30 -25.06 -30.01
CA VAL A 138 -37.84 -24.45 -28.74
C VAL A 138 -36.36 -24.08 -28.78
N ALA A 139 -35.57 -24.75 -29.64
CA ALA A 139 -34.14 -24.47 -29.83
C ALA A 139 -33.83 -23.14 -30.55
N ALA A 140 -34.84 -22.49 -31.14
CA ALA A 140 -34.68 -21.29 -31.98
C ALA A 140 -34.88 -19.94 -31.24
N ALA A 141 -35.05 -19.96 -29.91
CA ALA A 141 -35.40 -18.77 -29.11
C ALA A 141 -34.48 -18.54 -27.88
N GLY A 142 -33.28 -19.11 -27.88
CA GLY A 142 -32.25 -18.79 -26.88
C GLY A 142 -31.49 -17.50 -27.22
N PRO A 143 -31.05 -16.69 -26.23
CA PRO A 143 -30.14 -15.59 -26.50
C PRO A 143 -28.80 -16.13 -27.02
N ALA A 144 -28.21 -15.44 -28.01
CA ALA A 144 -26.98 -15.88 -28.65
C ALA A 144 -25.79 -15.87 -27.65
N PRO A 145 -24.89 -16.88 -27.67
CA PRO A 145 -23.71 -16.90 -26.82
C PRO A 145 -22.74 -15.79 -27.23
N SER A 146 -22.67 -14.75 -26.41
CA SER A 146 -21.82 -13.57 -26.62
C SER A 146 -20.37 -13.84 -26.22
N SER A 147 -19.68 -14.72 -26.96
CA SER A 147 -18.26 -14.99 -26.76
C SER A 147 -17.57 -15.42 -28.06
N VAL A 148 -17.19 -14.43 -28.88
CA VAL A 148 -15.96 -14.59 -29.67
C VAL A 148 -14.82 -14.32 -28.71
N ALA A 149 -14.37 -15.36 -28.02
CA ALA A 149 -13.07 -15.33 -27.39
C ALA A 149 -12.03 -15.08 -28.49
N GLY A 150 -11.06 -14.18 -28.23
CA GLY A 150 -9.86 -14.17 -29.05
C GLY A 150 -9.14 -15.50 -28.89
N ASP A 151 -8.27 -15.86 -29.83
CA ASP A 151 -7.36 -16.97 -29.58
C ASP A 151 -6.38 -16.53 -28.47
N ASP A 152 -6.58 -17.04 -27.25
CA ASP A 152 -5.72 -16.73 -26.10
C ASP A 152 -4.25 -17.10 -26.40
N ARG A 153 -4.01 -18.05 -27.33
CA ARG A 153 -2.67 -18.45 -27.78
C ARG A 153 -2.11 -17.62 -28.94
N ALA A 154 -2.75 -16.50 -29.29
CA ALA A 154 -2.20 -15.54 -30.24
C ALA A 154 -0.83 -14.99 -29.79
N VAL A 155 0.20 -15.33 -30.55
CA VAL A 155 1.55 -14.76 -30.45
C VAL A 155 1.70 -13.65 -31.48
N ALA A 156 2.33 -12.53 -31.10
CA ALA A 156 2.72 -11.47 -32.01
C ALA A 156 4.25 -11.40 -32.13
N GLU A 157 4.76 -11.65 -33.33
CA GLU A 157 6.18 -11.45 -33.65
C GLU A 157 6.57 -9.98 -33.49
N VAL A 158 7.73 -9.75 -32.87
CA VAL A 158 8.27 -8.41 -32.60
C VAL A 158 9.15 -7.96 -33.76
N SER A 159 8.59 -7.16 -34.67
CA SER A 159 9.34 -6.70 -35.84
C SER A 159 10.38 -5.61 -35.52
N GLY A 160 11.57 -5.78 -36.11
CA GLY A 160 12.67 -4.83 -36.08
C GLY A 160 13.37 -4.62 -34.73
N ALA A 161 12.96 -5.29 -33.65
CA ALA A 161 13.70 -5.19 -32.40
C ALA A 161 15.10 -5.84 -32.53
N PRO A 162 16.09 -5.44 -31.69
CA PRO A 162 17.29 -6.24 -31.48
C PRO A 162 16.93 -7.66 -31.02
N GLU A 163 17.75 -8.64 -31.38
CA GLU A 163 17.56 -10.06 -31.03
C GLU A 163 17.41 -10.21 -29.49
N GLY A 164 16.39 -10.96 -29.05
CA GLY A 164 16.11 -11.20 -27.63
C GLY A 164 15.60 -10.00 -26.80
N VAL A 165 15.35 -8.84 -27.43
CA VAL A 165 14.94 -7.59 -26.75
C VAL A 165 13.48 -7.20 -27.05
N VAL A 166 12.72 -6.81 -26.03
CA VAL A 166 11.33 -6.30 -26.16
C VAL A 166 11.08 -5.18 -25.16
N TRP A 167 10.43 -4.08 -25.54
CA TRP A 167 10.14 -2.97 -24.61
C TRP A 167 8.71 -2.43 -24.69
N ALA A 168 8.19 -2.01 -23.54
CA ALA A 168 6.87 -1.45 -23.35
C ALA A 168 6.94 -0.11 -22.61
N ALA A 169 5.94 0.75 -22.84
CA ALA A 169 5.71 1.95 -22.03
C ALA A 169 4.63 1.68 -20.97
N GLN A 170 4.79 2.24 -19.77
CA GLN A 170 3.75 2.29 -18.73
C GLN A 170 3.46 3.75 -18.37
N LEU A 171 2.18 4.07 -18.26
CA LEU A 171 1.61 5.32 -17.73
C LEU A 171 0.57 4.94 -16.66
N SER A 172 0.33 5.80 -15.67
CA SER A 172 -0.71 5.56 -14.65
C SER A 172 -1.18 6.88 -14.04
N ASP A 173 -2.36 6.82 -13.40
CA ASP A 173 -2.91 7.91 -12.61
C ASP A 173 -2.95 9.21 -13.42
N LEU A 174 -3.66 9.16 -14.53
CA LEU A 174 -3.85 10.28 -15.47
C LEU A 174 -4.70 11.36 -14.82
N HIS A 175 -5.82 10.95 -14.22
CA HIS A 175 -6.83 11.80 -13.59
C HIS A 175 -7.17 13.02 -14.45
N PHE A 176 -7.52 12.81 -15.73
CA PHE A 176 -8.00 13.92 -16.57
C PHE A 176 -9.27 14.51 -15.97
N SER A 177 -9.43 15.83 -16.05
CA SER A 177 -10.48 16.51 -15.32
C SER A 177 -10.89 17.87 -15.88
N VAL A 178 -12.20 18.12 -15.86
CA VAL A 178 -12.79 19.44 -16.12
C VAL A 178 -12.40 20.51 -15.09
N HIS A 179 -11.70 20.13 -14.01
CA HIS A 179 -11.12 21.04 -13.03
C HIS A 179 -9.61 21.24 -13.21
N HIS A 180 -8.96 20.39 -14.01
CA HIS A 180 -7.51 20.33 -14.21
C HIS A 180 -7.13 19.96 -15.67
N PRO A 181 -7.53 20.76 -16.68
CA PRO A 181 -7.32 20.44 -18.10
C PRO A 181 -5.83 20.48 -18.50
N GLU A 182 -4.95 21.04 -17.67
CA GLU A 182 -3.51 21.03 -17.90
C GLU A 182 -2.94 19.59 -17.97
N ARG A 183 -3.57 18.64 -17.28
CA ARG A 183 -3.15 17.23 -17.26
C ARG A 183 -3.29 16.55 -18.62
N ALA A 184 -4.42 16.77 -19.30
CA ALA A 184 -4.71 16.25 -20.63
C ALA A 184 -3.99 17.06 -21.74
N TYR A 185 -3.78 18.36 -21.52
CA TYR A 185 -2.95 19.19 -22.40
C TYR A 185 -1.48 18.72 -22.41
N ASP A 186 -0.87 18.58 -21.23
CA ASP A 186 0.51 18.09 -21.10
C ASP A 186 0.67 16.67 -21.67
N PHE A 187 -0.34 15.80 -21.47
CA PHE A 187 -0.29 14.42 -21.95
C PHE A 187 -0.18 14.35 -23.47
N ARG A 188 -1.04 15.09 -24.18
CA ARG A 188 -0.95 15.23 -25.64
C ARG A 188 0.37 15.83 -26.10
N ARG A 189 0.84 16.86 -25.39
CA ARG A 189 2.06 17.60 -25.73
C ARG A 189 3.34 16.77 -25.60
N TYR A 190 3.41 15.86 -24.63
CA TYR A 190 4.64 15.15 -24.30
C TYR A 190 4.61 13.64 -24.61
N VAL A 191 3.50 12.94 -24.34
CA VAL A 191 3.44 11.48 -24.44
C VAL A 191 3.45 11.01 -25.89
N GLY A 192 2.64 11.62 -26.77
CA GLY A 192 2.61 11.28 -28.20
C GLY A 192 3.99 11.35 -28.87
N PRO A 193 4.70 12.51 -28.81
CA PRO A 193 6.06 12.64 -29.34
C PRO A 193 7.10 11.75 -28.66
N ALA A 194 6.96 11.41 -27.38
CA ALA A 194 7.86 10.49 -26.70
C ALA A 194 7.64 9.03 -27.14
N LEU A 195 6.38 8.62 -27.32
CA LEU A 195 6.03 7.30 -27.85
C LEU A 195 6.45 7.12 -29.31
N ALA A 196 6.40 8.19 -30.14
CA ALA A 196 6.96 8.16 -31.50
C ALA A 196 8.48 7.91 -31.50
N MET A 197 9.19 8.47 -30.52
CA MET A 197 10.65 8.35 -30.38
C MET A 197 11.09 7.00 -29.81
N VAL A 198 10.35 6.46 -28.84
CA VAL A 198 10.65 5.16 -28.22
C VAL A 198 10.15 3.98 -29.07
N ASN A 199 9.08 4.16 -29.85
CA ASN A 199 8.42 3.15 -30.67
C ASN A 199 8.25 1.77 -29.95
N PRO A 200 7.65 1.74 -28.75
CA PRO A 200 7.51 0.53 -27.93
C PRO A 200 6.57 -0.50 -28.56
N ASP A 201 6.63 -1.74 -28.06
CA ASP A 201 5.77 -2.84 -28.48
C ASP A 201 4.39 -2.81 -27.85
N LEU A 202 4.30 -2.39 -26.59
CA LEU A 202 3.05 -2.19 -25.87
C LEU A 202 3.06 -0.85 -25.12
N VAL A 203 1.87 -0.28 -24.92
CA VAL A 203 1.66 0.92 -24.11
C VAL A 203 0.55 0.63 -23.10
N PHE A 204 0.92 0.48 -21.84
CA PHE A 204 0.01 0.21 -20.73
C PHE A 204 -0.41 1.50 -20.03
N ILE A 205 -1.70 1.63 -19.71
CA ILE A 205 -2.27 2.75 -18.94
C ILE A 205 -2.98 2.15 -17.72
N THR A 206 -2.31 2.16 -16.57
CA THR A 206 -2.61 1.28 -15.42
C THR A 206 -3.61 1.89 -14.44
N GLY A 207 -4.76 2.34 -14.95
CA GLY A 207 -5.88 2.86 -14.16
C GLY A 207 -5.81 4.35 -13.80
N ASP A 208 -6.93 4.79 -13.23
CA ASP A 208 -7.29 6.17 -12.90
C ASP A 208 -7.11 7.12 -14.09
N LEU A 209 -7.86 6.79 -15.15
CA LEU A 209 -7.93 7.50 -16.42
C LEU A 209 -8.59 8.88 -16.22
N THR A 210 -9.63 8.94 -15.39
CA THR A 210 -10.42 10.14 -15.07
C THR A 210 -10.32 10.53 -13.59
N GLU A 211 -10.59 11.80 -13.23
CA GLU A 211 -10.57 12.24 -11.83
C GLU A 211 -11.86 11.90 -11.09
N GLY A 212 -13.06 12.05 -11.67
CA GLY A 212 -14.33 11.66 -11.01
C GLY A 212 -14.61 12.32 -9.65
N LYS A 213 -13.86 13.36 -9.26
CA LYS A 213 -13.97 14.08 -7.98
C LYS A 213 -14.41 15.52 -8.23
N SER A 214 -15.47 15.94 -7.54
CA SER A 214 -16.00 17.32 -7.55
C SER A 214 -14.96 18.37 -7.14
N LYS A 215 -15.15 19.64 -7.54
CA LYS A 215 -14.25 20.77 -7.21
C LYS A 215 -13.98 20.98 -5.72
N ASP A 216 -14.88 20.59 -4.82
CA ASP A 216 -14.63 20.64 -3.37
C ASP A 216 -14.09 19.32 -2.79
N LEU A 217 -13.93 18.29 -3.64
CA LEU A 217 -13.37 16.97 -3.37
C LEU A 217 -14.14 16.19 -2.30
N LEU A 218 -15.45 16.47 -2.16
CA LEU A 218 -16.35 15.84 -1.19
C LEU A 218 -17.43 14.95 -1.83
N THR A 219 -17.64 15.04 -3.13
CA THR A 219 -18.47 14.10 -3.92
C THR A 219 -17.60 13.43 -4.99
N MET A 220 -17.75 12.12 -5.13
CA MET A 220 -16.94 11.27 -6.01
C MET A 220 -17.88 10.37 -6.84
N LYS A 221 -17.97 10.63 -8.15
CA LYS A 221 -18.84 9.91 -9.10
C LYS A 221 -18.38 10.17 -10.54
N GLN A 222 -18.74 9.26 -11.46
CA GLN A 222 -18.43 9.40 -12.89
C GLN A 222 -18.83 10.75 -13.50
N ASN A 223 -17.98 11.23 -14.41
CA ASN A 223 -18.16 12.48 -15.16
C ASN A 223 -17.85 12.26 -16.64
N GLU A 224 -18.89 12.18 -17.47
CA GLU A 224 -18.76 11.84 -18.90
C GLU A 224 -17.87 12.83 -19.69
N VAL A 225 -17.75 14.08 -19.25
CA VAL A 225 -16.90 15.09 -19.91
C VAL A 225 -15.41 14.74 -19.75
N GLU A 226 -15.02 14.13 -18.63
CA GLU A 226 -13.64 13.68 -18.38
C GLU A 226 -13.30 12.45 -19.23
N TRP A 227 -14.29 11.57 -19.47
CA TRP A 227 -14.17 10.45 -20.39
C TRP A 227 -14.12 10.85 -21.86
N MET A 228 -14.87 11.90 -22.25
CA MET A 228 -14.74 12.50 -23.58
C MET A 228 -13.37 13.17 -23.77
N GLU A 229 -12.84 13.86 -22.74
CA GLU A 229 -11.47 14.40 -22.75
C GLU A 229 -10.43 13.28 -22.87
N TYR A 230 -10.58 12.18 -22.12
CA TYR A 230 -9.73 10.99 -22.23
C TYR A 230 -9.76 10.38 -23.64
N SER A 231 -10.95 10.11 -24.18
CA SER A 231 -11.10 9.47 -25.50
C SER A 231 -10.53 10.35 -26.62
N SER A 232 -10.70 11.67 -26.55
CA SER A 232 -10.06 12.60 -27.50
C SER A 232 -8.54 12.64 -27.31
N THR A 233 -8.08 12.73 -26.06
CA THR A 233 -6.65 12.80 -25.72
C THR A 233 -5.89 11.57 -26.18
N MET A 234 -6.47 10.38 -25.99
CA MET A 234 -5.85 9.15 -26.46
C MET A 234 -5.85 9.05 -27.99
N LYS A 235 -6.88 9.55 -28.69
CA LYS A 235 -6.85 9.65 -30.16
C LYS A 235 -5.68 10.52 -30.62
N ASP A 236 -5.54 11.72 -30.05
CA ASP A 236 -4.48 12.68 -30.37
C ASP A 236 -3.07 12.07 -30.13
N VAL A 237 -2.92 11.26 -29.06
CA VAL A 237 -1.67 10.55 -28.72
C VAL A 237 -1.40 9.34 -29.61
N ILE A 238 -2.41 8.56 -29.99
CA ILE A 238 -2.26 7.44 -30.95
C ILE A 238 -1.82 7.99 -32.32
N GLU A 239 -2.45 9.07 -32.79
CA GLU A 239 -2.14 9.71 -34.07
C GLU A 239 -0.72 10.32 -34.08
N SER A 240 -0.36 11.11 -33.05
CA SER A 240 0.95 11.75 -32.97
C SER A 240 2.11 10.80 -32.64
N SER A 241 1.85 9.68 -31.95
CA SER A 241 2.85 8.63 -31.72
C SER A 241 3.10 7.75 -32.95
N LYS A 242 2.19 7.77 -33.94
CA LYS A 242 2.17 6.88 -35.12
C LYS A 242 2.10 5.38 -34.79
N LEU A 243 1.81 5.02 -33.54
CA LEU A 243 1.70 3.64 -33.09
C LEU A 243 0.33 3.04 -33.48
N PRO A 244 0.27 1.78 -33.97
CA PRO A 244 -1.01 1.11 -34.19
C PRO A 244 -1.84 1.05 -32.90
N ARG A 245 -3.12 1.44 -32.94
CA ARG A 245 -4.03 1.47 -31.77
C ARG A 245 -4.02 0.14 -30.97
N LYS A 246 -3.81 -1.00 -31.65
CA LYS A 246 -3.67 -2.32 -31.01
C LYS A 246 -2.50 -2.47 -30.02
N LYS A 247 -1.48 -1.61 -30.06
CA LYS A 247 -0.38 -1.61 -29.07
C LYS A 247 -0.79 -1.03 -27.70
N PHE A 248 -1.87 -0.26 -27.63
CA PHE A 248 -2.33 0.39 -26.40
C PHE A 248 -3.30 -0.52 -25.62
N TYR A 249 -3.14 -0.56 -24.30
CA TYR A 249 -3.96 -1.30 -23.34
C TYR A 249 -4.21 -0.41 -22.12
N ASP A 250 -5.47 -0.14 -21.80
CA ASP A 250 -5.90 0.59 -20.61
C ASP A 250 -6.63 -0.31 -19.60
N LEU A 251 -6.66 0.10 -18.33
CA LEU A 251 -7.35 -0.60 -17.25
C LEU A 251 -8.17 0.41 -16.45
N ARG A 252 -9.18 -0.05 -15.70
CA ARG A 252 -9.87 0.78 -14.70
C ARG A 252 -8.98 0.96 -13.47
N GLY A 253 -8.95 2.17 -12.90
CA GLY A 253 -8.62 2.38 -11.49
C GLY A 253 -9.85 2.57 -10.62
N ASN A 254 -9.70 2.85 -9.31
CA ASN A 254 -10.86 3.05 -8.45
C ASN A 254 -11.66 4.32 -8.79
N HIS A 255 -11.02 5.35 -9.35
CA HIS A 255 -11.71 6.55 -9.82
C HIS A 255 -12.63 6.27 -11.00
N ASP A 256 -12.18 5.43 -11.93
CA ASP A 256 -12.94 5.05 -13.13
C ASP A 256 -14.19 4.20 -12.81
N SER A 257 -14.26 3.68 -11.58
CA SER A 257 -15.41 2.92 -11.05
C SER A 257 -16.22 3.69 -9.99
N PHE A 258 -15.98 4.98 -9.70
CA PHE A 258 -16.80 5.72 -8.72
C PHE A 258 -18.28 5.85 -9.12
N GLY A 259 -19.17 5.17 -8.41
CA GLY A 259 -20.62 5.27 -8.56
C GLY A 259 -21.21 4.43 -9.70
N VAL A 260 -20.48 3.46 -10.24
CA VAL A 260 -20.92 2.56 -11.32
C VAL A 260 -21.75 1.40 -10.73
N PRO A 261 -23.05 1.26 -11.04
CA PRO A 261 -23.91 0.28 -10.38
C PRO A 261 -23.79 -1.15 -10.91
N MET A 262 -23.35 -1.31 -12.15
CA MET A 262 -23.16 -2.57 -12.86
C MET A 262 -22.23 -2.32 -14.03
N SER A 263 -21.29 -3.22 -14.29
CA SER A 263 -20.41 -3.07 -15.46
C SER A 263 -21.18 -3.27 -16.77
N GLY A 264 -20.85 -2.49 -17.80
CA GLY A 264 -21.58 -2.39 -19.06
C GLY A 264 -22.93 -1.63 -18.99
N GLY A 265 -23.31 -1.09 -17.83
CA GLY A 265 -24.50 -0.24 -17.69
C GLY A 265 -24.25 1.23 -18.08
N ASP A 266 -25.31 2.06 -18.08
CA ASP A 266 -25.28 3.46 -18.57
C ASP A 266 -24.20 4.36 -17.94
N TYR A 267 -23.77 4.04 -16.72
CA TYR A 267 -22.73 4.78 -15.97
C TYR A 267 -21.32 4.19 -16.13
N ASP A 268 -21.14 3.01 -16.75
CA ASP A 268 -19.83 2.39 -16.98
C ASP A 268 -19.16 3.01 -18.21
N PHE A 269 -18.70 4.26 -18.06
CA PHE A 269 -18.08 5.02 -19.14
C PHE A 269 -16.75 4.41 -19.62
N TYR A 270 -16.12 3.50 -18.87
CA TYR A 270 -14.99 2.73 -19.38
C TYR A 270 -15.38 1.84 -20.56
N GLU A 271 -16.50 1.11 -20.52
CA GLU A 271 -16.96 0.30 -21.68
C GLU A 271 -17.37 1.17 -22.88
N LYS A 272 -17.62 2.46 -22.66
CA LYS A 272 -18.01 3.42 -23.72
C LYS A 272 -16.83 4.18 -24.34
N TYR A 273 -15.79 4.48 -23.55
CA TYR A 273 -14.71 5.40 -23.96
C TYR A 273 -13.29 4.83 -23.88
N SER A 274 -13.05 3.70 -23.20
CA SER A 274 -11.71 3.07 -23.12
C SER A 274 -11.18 2.60 -24.48
N ILE A 275 -9.86 2.48 -24.59
CA ILE A 275 -9.19 1.91 -25.76
C ILE A 275 -9.55 0.42 -25.89
N ASN A 276 -9.53 -0.32 -24.79
CA ASN A 276 -9.83 -1.75 -24.76
C ASN A 276 -11.26 -2.06 -25.19
N ALA A 277 -12.28 -1.36 -24.68
CA ALA A 277 -13.66 -1.59 -25.11
C ALA A 277 -13.89 -1.18 -26.57
N ASN A 278 -13.28 -0.07 -27.03
CA ASN A 278 -13.28 0.32 -28.44
C ASN A 278 -12.62 -0.72 -29.37
N LEU A 279 -11.61 -1.46 -28.87
CA LEU A 279 -10.98 -2.58 -29.56
C LEU A 279 -11.71 -3.92 -29.35
N ARG A 280 -12.86 -3.91 -28.66
CA ARG A 280 -13.65 -5.10 -28.27
C ARG A 280 -12.89 -6.11 -27.40
N ARG A 281 -11.86 -5.67 -26.68
CA ARG A 281 -11.20 -6.49 -25.65
C ARG A 281 -12.10 -6.52 -24.41
N GLN A 282 -12.89 -7.58 -24.32
CA GLN A 282 -13.84 -7.81 -23.24
C GLN A 282 -13.23 -8.72 -22.16
N GLY A 283 -13.80 -8.67 -20.96
CA GLY A 283 -13.31 -9.43 -19.80
C GLY A 283 -12.28 -8.67 -18.95
N ARG A 284 -12.14 -9.15 -17.70
CA ARG A 284 -11.35 -8.51 -16.63
C ARG A 284 -9.92 -9.05 -16.49
N VAL A 285 -9.53 -10.00 -17.33
CA VAL A 285 -8.15 -10.49 -17.49
C VAL A 285 -7.88 -10.52 -19.00
N GLN A 286 -6.73 -10.03 -19.44
CA GLN A 286 -6.36 -9.94 -20.85
C GLN A 286 -4.87 -10.28 -21.02
N SER A 287 -4.55 -11.30 -21.81
CA SER A 287 -3.17 -11.66 -22.15
C SER A 287 -2.74 -11.07 -23.50
N ILE A 288 -1.42 -10.92 -23.68
CA ILE A 288 -0.76 -10.87 -24.97
C ILE A 288 0.62 -11.49 -24.86
N THR A 289 0.97 -12.37 -25.80
CA THR A 289 2.32 -12.93 -25.91
C THR A 289 3.05 -12.25 -27.07
N LEU A 290 4.20 -11.66 -26.78
CA LEU A 290 5.15 -11.21 -27.78
C LEU A 290 6.25 -12.26 -27.96
N GLU A 291 6.74 -12.46 -29.18
CA GLU A 291 7.86 -13.36 -29.46
C GLU A 291 8.96 -12.66 -30.25
N ASN A 292 10.20 -12.80 -29.78
CA ASN A 292 11.41 -12.30 -30.43
C ASN A 292 12.53 -13.34 -30.22
N ASP A 293 13.28 -13.68 -31.27
CA ASP A 293 14.37 -14.67 -31.23
C ASP A 293 13.98 -16.00 -30.51
N GLY A 294 12.78 -16.51 -30.80
CA GLY A 294 12.23 -17.73 -30.18
C GLY A 294 11.93 -17.64 -28.67
N ARG A 295 12.14 -16.47 -28.04
CA ARG A 295 11.82 -16.19 -26.64
C ARG A 295 10.43 -15.57 -26.53
N LYS A 296 9.67 -15.99 -25.52
CA LYS A 296 8.28 -15.55 -25.30
C LYS A 296 8.19 -14.56 -24.15
N HIS A 297 7.41 -13.50 -24.35
CA HIS A 297 7.19 -12.44 -23.37
C HIS A 297 5.68 -12.30 -23.16
N LEU A 298 5.19 -12.91 -22.07
CA LEU A 298 3.78 -12.94 -21.72
C LEU A 298 3.44 -11.75 -20.81
N PHE A 299 2.57 -10.88 -21.28
CA PHE A 299 1.98 -9.79 -20.50
C PHE A 299 0.53 -10.15 -20.16
N VAL A 300 0.13 -10.04 -18.90
CA VAL A 300 -1.27 -10.25 -18.47
C VAL A 300 -1.78 -9.04 -17.69
N GLY A 301 -2.71 -8.29 -18.29
CA GLY A 301 -3.42 -7.18 -17.65
C GLY A 301 -4.67 -7.64 -16.91
N PHE A 302 -5.02 -7.04 -15.78
CA PHE A 302 -6.25 -7.35 -15.05
C PHE A 302 -6.92 -6.13 -14.39
N ASP A 303 -8.25 -6.15 -14.35
CA ASP A 303 -9.12 -5.17 -13.70
C ASP A 303 -9.68 -5.77 -12.40
N SER A 304 -9.05 -5.48 -11.27
CA SER A 304 -9.52 -5.87 -9.94
C SER A 304 -10.45 -4.83 -9.28
N THR A 305 -11.05 -3.88 -10.01
CA THR A 305 -12.06 -2.99 -9.42
C THR A 305 -13.32 -3.77 -8.99
N MET A 306 -14.01 -3.30 -7.94
CA MET A 306 -15.25 -3.94 -7.46
C MET A 306 -16.37 -3.93 -8.52
N GLU A 307 -17.13 -5.02 -8.66
CA GLU A 307 -18.21 -5.15 -9.66
C GLU A 307 -19.31 -4.09 -9.50
N ILE A 308 -19.60 -3.70 -8.26
CA ILE A 308 -20.39 -2.52 -7.94
C ILE A 308 -19.42 -1.43 -7.48
N GLY A 309 -19.19 -0.48 -8.36
CA GLY A 309 -18.33 0.66 -8.15
C GLY A 309 -18.92 1.62 -7.13
N LEU A 310 -18.50 1.50 -5.86
CA LEU A 310 -18.95 2.41 -4.80
C LEU A 310 -18.38 3.83 -5.03
N ARG A 311 -19.05 4.83 -4.47
CA ARG A 311 -18.52 6.19 -4.36
C ARG A 311 -17.38 6.22 -3.35
N GLY A 312 -16.34 6.97 -3.67
CA GLY A 312 -15.32 7.31 -2.68
C GLY A 312 -15.93 8.09 -1.51
N PRO A 313 -15.43 7.91 -0.27
CA PRO A 313 -14.13 7.29 0.03
C PRO A 313 -14.14 5.77 0.25
N THR A 314 -15.27 5.07 0.09
CA THR A 314 -15.36 3.60 0.30
C THR A 314 -15.18 2.81 -1.01
N ASN A 315 -14.22 3.22 -1.83
CA ASN A 315 -13.77 2.53 -3.04
C ASN A 315 -12.30 2.91 -3.25
N LEU A 316 -11.43 2.14 -2.61
CA LEU A 316 -9.99 2.38 -2.44
C LEU A 316 -9.19 1.10 -2.68
N PHE A 317 -9.79 -0.07 -2.46
CA PHE A 317 -9.13 -1.37 -2.63
C PHE A 317 -9.49 -2.02 -3.97
N GLY A 318 -8.57 -2.84 -4.48
CA GLY A 318 -8.91 -3.85 -5.47
C GLY A 318 -9.69 -4.97 -4.80
N HIS A 319 -10.82 -5.37 -5.40
CA HIS A 319 -11.66 -6.49 -4.95
C HIS A 319 -11.63 -7.62 -6.00
N PRO A 320 -10.55 -8.41 -6.05
CA PRO A 320 -10.49 -9.56 -6.94
C PRO A 320 -11.53 -10.62 -6.53
N THR A 321 -12.18 -11.22 -7.52
CA THR A 321 -13.06 -12.38 -7.30
C THR A 321 -12.27 -13.70 -7.43
N ASP A 322 -12.78 -14.78 -6.84
CA ASP A 322 -12.21 -16.12 -7.01
C ASP A 322 -12.19 -16.57 -8.48
N LYS A 323 -13.16 -16.12 -9.28
CA LYS A 323 -13.19 -16.35 -10.73
C LYS A 323 -11.99 -15.68 -11.41
N GLN A 324 -11.71 -14.42 -11.10
CA GLN A 324 -10.59 -13.69 -11.69
C GLN A 324 -9.23 -14.28 -11.32
N LEU A 325 -9.06 -14.81 -10.10
CA LEU A 325 -7.84 -15.54 -9.75
C LEU A 325 -7.66 -16.81 -10.60
N ILE A 326 -8.74 -17.52 -10.94
CA ILE A 326 -8.69 -18.69 -11.82
C ILE A 326 -8.36 -18.27 -13.27
N GLU A 327 -8.99 -17.22 -13.80
CA GLU A 327 -8.69 -16.68 -15.13
C GLU A 327 -7.23 -16.22 -15.24
N LEU A 328 -6.72 -15.51 -14.22
CA LEU A 328 -5.35 -15.03 -14.12
C LEU A 328 -4.33 -16.18 -14.00
N ASP A 329 -4.63 -17.21 -13.22
CA ASP A 329 -3.83 -18.43 -13.11
C ASP A 329 -3.77 -19.20 -14.44
N GLN A 330 -4.89 -19.27 -15.16
CA GLN A 330 -4.98 -19.90 -16.49
C GLN A 330 -4.19 -19.13 -17.54
N SER A 331 -4.33 -17.80 -17.63
CA SER A 331 -3.56 -16.96 -18.53
C SER A 331 -2.06 -17.06 -18.26
N LEU A 332 -1.64 -17.10 -16.98
CA LEU A 332 -0.23 -17.25 -16.62
C LEU A 332 0.31 -18.68 -16.83
N SER A 333 -0.54 -19.71 -16.81
CA SER A 333 -0.18 -21.11 -17.09
C SER A 333 -0.07 -21.44 -18.59
N GLN A 334 -0.48 -20.53 -19.47
CA GLN A 334 -0.71 -20.74 -20.91
C GLN A 334 0.42 -21.47 -21.68
N TRP A 335 1.67 -21.17 -21.32
CA TRP A 335 2.89 -21.68 -21.97
C TRP A 335 3.66 -22.71 -21.14
N ASP A 336 3.21 -23.04 -19.91
CA ASP A 336 3.92 -23.93 -18.98
C ASP A 336 3.90 -25.41 -19.44
N THR A 337 3.19 -25.69 -20.52
CA THR A 337 3.08 -27.00 -21.20
C THR A 337 3.73 -27.02 -22.59
N ASP A 338 4.45 -25.97 -22.98
CA ASP A 338 5.09 -25.89 -24.30
C ASP A 338 6.33 -26.80 -24.37
N PHE A 339 6.18 -27.92 -25.11
CA PHE A 339 7.21 -28.94 -25.25
C PHE A 339 8.53 -28.43 -25.85
N ASN A 340 8.51 -27.28 -26.53
CA ASN A 340 9.70 -26.65 -27.09
C ASN A 340 10.61 -26.00 -26.03
N LYS A 341 10.13 -25.86 -24.77
CA LYS A 341 10.87 -25.24 -23.64
C LYS A 341 11.38 -23.82 -23.91
N ALA A 342 10.73 -23.07 -24.81
CA ALA A 342 11.04 -21.67 -25.06
C ALA A 342 10.99 -20.85 -23.74
N PRO A 343 12.02 -20.07 -23.40
CA PRO A 343 12.01 -19.26 -22.19
C PRO A 343 10.86 -18.24 -22.20
N VAL A 344 10.04 -18.23 -21.14
CA VAL A 344 8.89 -17.34 -21.00
C VAL A 344 9.14 -16.30 -19.91
N THR A 345 9.28 -15.03 -20.28
CA THR A 345 9.26 -13.92 -19.32
C THR A 345 7.81 -13.53 -19.04
N LYS A 346 7.34 -13.66 -17.80
CA LYS A 346 5.96 -13.31 -17.38
C LYS A 346 5.93 -11.97 -16.65
N ILE A 347 5.08 -11.05 -17.09
CA ILE A 347 4.84 -9.75 -16.46
C ILE A 347 3.33 -9.52 -16.30
N THR A 348 2.89 -9.04 -15.14
CA THR A 348 1.49 -8.66 -14.92
C THR A 348 1.31 -7.16 -14.80
N VAL A 349 0.10 -6.69 -15.12
CA VAL A 349 -0.23 -5.26 -15.16
C VAL A 349 -1.60 -5.05 -14.51
N GLY A 350 -1.70 -4.10 -13.59
CA GLY A 350 -2.91 -3.83 -12.82
C GLY A 350 -2.88 -2.42 -12.24
N HIS A 351 -3.94 -1.98 -11.58
CA HIS A 351 -3.97 -0.66 -10.93
C HIS A 351 -3.44 -0.71 -9.49
N PHE A 352 -4.06 -1.55 -8.65
CA PHE A 352 -3.86 -1.57 -7.20
C PHE A 352 -2.58 -2.31 -6.77
N PRO A 353 -1.73 -1.72 -5.91
CA PRO A 353 -0.70 -2.45 -5.20
C PRO A 353 -1.28 -3.53 -4.27
N MET A 354 -0.48 -4.53 -3.94
CA MET A 354 -0.82 -5.66 -3.06
C MET A 354 -1.27 -5.22 -1.66
N SER A 355 -0.68 -4.14 -1.13
CA SER A 355 -1.07 -3.49 0.12
C SER A 355 -2.50 -2.92 0.11
N PHE A 356 -3.04 -2.65 -1.09
CA PHE A 356 -4.40 -2.17 -1.36
C PHE A 356 -5.22 -3.17 -2.19
N SER A 357 -4.85 -4.45 -2.21
CA SER A 357 -5.74 -5.53 -2.67
C SER A 357 -6.45 -6.17 -1.48
N ALA A 358 -7.77 -6.35 -1.60
CA ALA A 358 -8.53 -7.25 -0.75
C ALA A 358 -8.23 -8.73 -1.08
N LEU A 359 -8.71 -9.62 -0.21
CA LEU A 359 -8.78 -11.06 -0.46
C LEU A 359 -10.09 -11.41 -1.18
N THR A 360 -10.12 -12.55 -1.88
CA THR A 360 -11.35 -13.09 -2.49
C THR A 360 -12.36 -13.58 -1.45
N GLU A 361 -13.59 -13.94 -1.88
CA GLU A 361 -14.61 -14.51 -0.98
C GLU A 361 -14.14 -15.81 -0.30
N SER A 362 -13.32 -16.63 -0.97
CA SER A 362 -12.68 -17.81 -0.35
C SER A 362 -11.34 -17.52 0.34
N GLY A 363 -10.97 -16.24 0.53
CA GLY A 363 -9.82 -15.80 1.32
C GLY A 363 -8.46 -15.83 0.61
N LYS A 364 -8.43 -15.93 -0.72
CA LYS A 364 -7.18 -16.00 -1.50
C LYS A 364 -6.64 -14.62 -1.85
N SER A 365 -5.34 -14.53 -2.13
CA SER A 365 -4.67 -13.31 -2.61
C SER A 365 -4.13 -13.48 -4.03
N ILE A 366 -4.13 -12.38 -4.81
CA ILE A 366 -3.45 -12.32 -6.12
C ILE A 366 -1.94 -12.61 -5.94
N LYS A 367 -1.34 -12.16 -4.83
CA LYS A 367 0.06 -12.37 -4.47
C LYS A 367 0.49 -13.83 -4.60
N ASP A 368 -0.37 -14.78 -4.21
CA ASP A 368 -0.03 -16.20 -4.20
C ASP A 368 -0.10 -16.83 -5.61
N VAL A 369 -0.89 -16.26 -6.54
CA VAL A 369 -0.84 -16.59 -7.97
C VAL A 369 0.44 -16.04 -8.60
N PHE A 370 0.88 -14.84 -8.20
CA PHE A 370 2.10 -14.22 -8.73
C PHE A 370 3.38 -14.91 -8.24
N LEU A 371 3.39 -15.36 -6.98
CA LEU A 371 4.44 -16.23 -6.44
C LEU A 371 4.50 -17.56 -7.19
N LYS A 372 3.37 -18.26 -7.36
CA LYS A 372 3.28 -19.54 -8.09
C LYS A 372 3.88 -19.48 -9.49
N HIS A 373 3.73 -18.35 -10.19
CA HIS A 373 4.22 -18.16 -11.54
C HIS A 373 5.58 -17.43 -11.66
N SER A 374 6.26 -17.18 -10.53
CA SER A 374 7.57 -16.52 -10.43
C SER A 374 7.76 -15.32 -11.39
N LEU A 375 6.79 -14.41 -11.40
CA LEU A 375 6.76 -13.28 -12.35
C LEU A 375 8.03 -12.44 -12.28
N ALA A 376 8.47 -11.92 -13.43
CA ALA A 376 9.59 -10.98 -13.44
C ALA A 376 9.20 -9.63 -12.81
N ALA A 377 7.98 -9.15 -13.08
CA ALA A 377 7.42 -7.96 -12.44
C ALA A 377 5.89 -7.92 -12.49
N TYR A 378 5.32 -7.20 -11.53
CA TYR A 378 3.95 -6.66 -11.49
C TYR A 378 4.03 -5.13 -11.57
N LEU A 379 3.37 -4.54 -12.57
CA LEU A 379 3.34 -3.10 -12.83
C LEU A 379 2.03 -2.48 -12.34
N CYS A 380 2.11 -1.49 -11.45
CA CYS A 380 0.96 -0.86 -10.79
C CYS A 380 1.09 0.68 -10.64
N GLY A 381 0.04 1.30 -10.10
CA GLY A 381 -0.11 2.75 -9.84
C GLY A 381 -0.79 3.03 -8.50
N HIS A 382 -1.83 3.87 -8.50
CA HIS A 382 -2.75 4.16 -7.38
C HIS A 382 -2.16 4.95 -6.19
N LEU A 383 -0.86 4.82 -5.89
CA LEU A 383 -0.26 5.47 -4.73
C LEU A 383 0.23 6.89 -5.01
N HIS A 384 0.67 7.16 -6.23
CA HIS A 384 1.28 8.41 -6.65
C HIS A 384 2.64 8.69 -5.98
N THR A 385 3.45 9.52 -6.65
CA THR A 385 4.75 10.04 -6.16
C THR A 385 4.68 10.85 -4.85
N ARG A 386 3.48 11.06 -4.30
CA ARG A 386 3.27 11.82 -3.05
C ARG A 386 3.70 11.05 -1.80
N PHE A 387 3.67 9.71 -1.81
CA PHE A 387 4.16 8.91 -0.69
C PHE A 387 5.68 8.71 -0.75
N GLY A 388 6.26 8.56 -1.94
CA GLY A 388 7.71 8.54 -2.12
C GLY A 388 8.14 8.33 -3.56
N LYS A 389 9.37 7.83 -3.75
CA LYS A 389 9.89 7.38 -5.06
C LYS A 389 10.26 5.90 -5.07
N ASN A 390 10.48 5.32 -3.88
CA ASN A 390 10.87 3.94 -3.68
C ASN A 390 9.63 3.06 -3.42
N LEU A 391 8.54 3.34 -4.14
CA LEU A 391 7.29 2.56 -4.15
C LEU A 391 7.49 1.28 -4.98
N LYS A 392 8.42 0.45 -4.51
CA LYS A 392 8.82 -0.84 -5.07
C LYS A 392 8.89 -1.83 -3.90
N ARG A 393 8.51 -3.08 -4.14
CA ARG A 393 8.52 -4.16 -3.12
C ARG A 393 8.91 -5.48 -3.77
N TYR A 394 9.84 -6.20 -3.15
CA TYR A 394 10.16 -7.56 -3.54
C TYR A 394 9.37 -8.57 -2.70
N TYR A 395 8.88 -9.61 -3.35
CA TYR A 395 8.16 -10.73 -2.76
C TYR A 395 8.88 -12.03 -3.09
N HIS A 396 9.11 -12.87 -2.07
CA HIS A 396 9.57 -14.25 -2.24
C HIS A 396 8.83 -15.17 -1.27
N ARG A 397 8.80 -16.48 -1.57
CA ARG A 397 8.39 -17.53 -0.65
C ARG A 397 9.58 -18.47 -0.43
N ALA A 398 10.28 -18.28 0.69
CA ALA A 398 11.24 -19.25 1.19
C ALA A 398 10.55 -20.58 1.53
N THR A 399 11.31 -21.67 1.65
CA THR A 399 10.81 -23.02 1.97
C THR A 399 10.39 -23.22 3.44
N GLN A 400 10.22 -22.13 4.19
CA GLN A 400 9.69 -22.12 5.55
C GLN A 400 8.30 -21.46 5.54
N GLU A 401 7.38 -21.98 6.35
CA GLU A 401 6.03 -21.40 6.50
C GLU A 401 6.12 -19.89 6.87
N PRO A 402 5.43 -18.99 6.13
CA PRO A 402 5.50 -17.56 6.38
C PRO A 402 5.12 -17.23 7.82
N SER A 403 5.96 -16.43 8.51
CA SER A 403 5.68 -16.11 9.91
C SER A 403 4.43 -15.22 9.99
N LEU A 404 3.66 -15.34 11.09
CA LEU A 404 2.40 -14.62 11.27
C LEU A 404 2.50 -13.09 11.08
N TYR A 405 3.69 -12.51 11.24
CA TYR A 405 3.95 -11.08 11.01
C TYR A 405 3.98 -10.69 9.53
N GLU A 406 4.47 -11.57 8.65
CA GLU A 406 4.67 -11.33 7.22
C GLU A 406 3.34 -11.21 6.45
N HIS A 407 2.28 -11.79 7.03
CA HIS A 407 0.90 -11.63 6.56
C HIS A 407 0.35 -10.20 6.79
N TYR A 408 0.91 -9.44 7.74
CA TYR A 408 0.43 -8.10 8.10
C TYR A 408 1.33 -6.98 7.62
N TYR A 409 2.66 -7.16 7.67
CA TYR A 409 3.60 -6.17 7.16
C TYR A 409 4.94 -6.78 6.74
N GLN A 410 5.65 -6.03 5.90
CA GLN A 410 7.06 -6.19 5.59
C GLN A 410 7.76 -4.87 5.94
N SER A 411 8.94 -4.91 6.57
CA SER A 411 9.60 -3.71 7.11
C SER A 411 10.28 -2.83 6.07
N ASN A 412 10.81 -3.43 5.00
CA ASN A 412 11.61 -2.79 3.97
C ASN A 412 11.28 -3.34 2.57
N MET A 413 11.82 -2.70 1.52
CA MET A 413 11.68 -3.14 0.13
C MET A 413 12.00 -4.63 -0.06
N HIS A 414 12.93 -5.15 0.72
CA HIS A 414 13.35 -6.55 0.78
C HIS A 414 12.99 -7.19 2.12
N GLN A 415 12.56 -8.46 2.07
CA GLN A 415 12.41 -9.33 3.24
C GLN A 415 13.69 -10.16 3.40
N GLY A 416 14.20 -10.28 4.64
CA GLY A 416 15.55 -10.76 4.98
C GLY A 416 16.03 -11.98 4.18
N TYR A 417 17.23 -11.87 3.60
CA TYR A 417 17.71 -12.79 2.58
C TYR A 417 18.34 -14.05 3.19
N ALA A 418 17.85 -15.23 2.81
CA ALA A 418 18.61 -16.46 2.97
C ALA A 418 19.67 -16.51 1.86
N ILE A 419 20.94 -16.27 2.22
CA ILE A 419 22.07 -16.37 1.27
C ILE A 419 22.08 -17.81 0.71
N PRO A 420 21.90 -18.02 -0.62
CA PRO A 420 21.96 -19.35 -1.20
C PRO A 420 23.35 -19.93 -0.96
N SER A 421 23.41 -21.18 -0.44
CA SER A 421 24.67 -21.76 0.00
C SER A 421 25.71 -21.81 -1.13
N ALA A 422 26.99 -21.87 -0.76
CA ALA A 422 28.07 -22.03 -1.72
C ALA A 422 28.01 -23.39 -2.46
N GLU A 423 27.10 -24.29 -2.04
CA GLU A 423 27.02 -25.70 -2.44
C GLU A 423 25.83 -25.98 -3.39
N GLU A 424 25.20 -24.94 -3.96
CA GLU A 424 24.21 -25.11 -5.03
C GLU A 424 24.82 -25.80 -6.27
N ASN A 425 24.60 -27.10 -6.35
CA ASN A 425 25.12 -27.95 -7.40
C ASN A 425 24.35 -27.70 -8.71
N CYS A 426 24.99 -27.05 -9.69
CA CYS A 426 24.40 -26.75 -11.01
C CYS A 426 23.90 -27.99 -11.78
N SER A 427 24.28 -29.20 -11.33
CA SER A 427 23.81 -30.49 -11.84
C SER A 427 22.38 -30.84 -11.46
N GLU A 428 21.83 -30.24 -10.38
CA GLU A 428 20.49 -30.56 -9.88
C GLU A 428 19.49 -29.43 -10.14
N ALA A 429 18.25 -29.82 -10.43
CA ALA A 429 17.12 -28.91 -10.55
C ALA A 429 16.63 -28.48 -9.16
N ALA A 430 17.48 -27.75 -8.42
CA ALA A 430 17.09 -27.10 -7.17
C ALA A 430 15.81 -26.28 -7.38
N ALA A 431 14.86 -26.41 -6.45
CA ALA A 431 13.48 -25.99 -6.61
C ALA A 431 13.36 -24.53 -7.07
N PRO A 432 12.44 -24.20 -7.99
CA PRO A 432 12.27 -22.83 -8.46
C PRO A 432 11.86 -21.94 -7.29
N VAL A 433 12.50 -20.79 -7.16
CA VAL A 433 12.11 -19.79 -6.17
C VAL A 433 10.82 -19.13 -6.65
N GLU A 434 9.78 -19.21 -5.84
CA GLU A 434 8.57 -18.41 -6.00
C GLU A 434 8.90 -16.97 -5.60
N GLU A 435 9.09 -16.10 -6.60
CA GLU A 435 9.51 -14.71 -6.41
C GLU A 435 8.92 -13.77 -7.47
N PHE A 436 8.59 -12.53 -7.08
CA PHE A 436 8.25 -11.46 -8.01
C PHE A 436 8.53 -10.05 -7.47
N TRP A 437 8.67 -9.10 -8.38
CA TRP A 437 8.73 -7.67 -8.08
C TRP A 437 7.38 -6.97 -8.22
N GLU A 438 7.06 -6.09 -7.29
CA GLU A 438 6.00 -5.08 -7.43
C GLU A 438 6.63 -3.70 -7.67
N TRP A 439 6.29 -3.04 -8.78
CA TRP A 439 6.82 -1.74 -9.17
C TRP A 439 5.73 -0.70 -9.46
N GLU A 440 5.42 0.12 -8.47
CA GLU A 440 4.60 1.31 -8.65
C GLU A 440 5.41 2.41 -9.39
N ILE A 441 4.72 3.20 -10.22
CA ILE A 441 5.30 4.19 -11.15
C ILE A 441 5.23 5.65 -10.66
N GLY A 442 4.44 5.90 -9.61
CA GLY A 442 3.92 7.20 -9.29
C GLY A 442 2.81 7.59 -10.26
N ASP A 443 2.76 8.87 -10.65
CA ASP A 443 1.56 9.43 -11.27
C ASP A 443 1.82 10.45 -12.37
N TRP A 444 1.00 10.40 -13.42
CA TRP A 444 0.90 11.48 -14.38
C TRP A 444 0.34 12.76 -13.76
N LYS A 445 -0.70 12.63 -12.93
CA LYS A 445 -1.48 13.71 -12.28
C LYS A 445 -0.64 14.86 -11.72
N ARG A 446 0.48 14.57 -11.05
CA ARG A 446 1.38 15.56 -10.45
C ARG A 446 2.83 15.47 -10.93
N SER A 447 3.34 14.27 -11.20
CA SER A 447 4.75 14.06 -11.57
C SER A 447 4.98 13.89 -13.06
N ARG A 448 3.92 13.79 -13.87
CA ARG A 448 4.01 13.62 -15.33
C ARG A 448 4.94 12.44 -15.69
N SER A 449 4.83 11.36 -14.92
CA SER A 449 5.69 10.18 -15.04
C SER A 449 5.32 9.31 -16.24
N MET A 450 6.33 8.77 -16.93
CA MET A 450 6.18 7.65 -17.87
C MET A 450 7.37 6.70 -17.70
N ARG A 451 7.12 5.39 -17.63
CA ARG A 451 8.16 4.36 -17.54
C ARG A 451 8.37 3.72 -18.90
N ILE A 452 9.61 3.52 -19.32
CA ILE A 452 9.94 2.55 -20.37
C ILE A 452 10.58 1.34 -19.69
N LEU A 453 10.04 0.17 -19.98
CA LEU A 453 10.46 -1.14 -19.46
C LEU A 453 11.01 -1.95 -20.64
N ALA A 454 12.18 -2.56 -20.48
CA ALA A 454 12.77 -3.48 -21.46
C ALA A 454 13.06 -4.85 -20.83
N ILE A 455 12.73 -5.90 -21.57
CA ILE A 455 13.19 -7.27 -21.35
C ILE A 455 14.33 -7.50 -22.34
N ASP A 456 15.50 -7.89 -21.85
CA ASP A 456 16.73 -8.11 -22.63
C ASP A 456 17.30 -9.48 -22.24
N ASP A 457 17.24 -10.45 -23.16
CA ASP A 457 17.64 -11.85 -22.92
C ASP A 457 16.93 -12.57 -21.73
N GLY A 458 15.87 -11.96 -21.18
CA GLY A 458 15.10 -12.41 -20.01
C GLY A 458 15.33 -11.55 -18.74
N PHE A 459 16.36 -10.71 -18.73
CA PHE A 459 16.59 -9.71 -17.69
C PHE A 459 15.61 -8.54 -17.88
N VAL A 460 14.95 -8.09 -16.81
CA VAL A 460 13.93 -7.03 -16.87
C VAL A 460 14.45 -5.76 -16.23
N SER A 461 14.42 -4.66 -16.99
CA SER A 461 14.92 -3.35 -16.62
C SER A 461 13.91 -2.25 -16.93
N PHE A 462 14.04 -1.08 -16.30
CA PHE A 462 13.20 0.08 -16.62
C PHE A 462 13.89 1.42 -16.36
N THR A 463 13.32 2.49 -16.90
CA THR A 463 13.69 3.89 -16.65
C THR A 463 12.43 4.74 -16.50
N ASP A 464 12.36 5.55 -15.44
CA ASP A 464 11.22 6.40 -15.09
C ASP A 464 11.49 7.86 -15.53
N ILE A 465 10.69 8.38 -16.47
CA ILE A 465 10.85 9.69 -17.13
C ILE A 465 9.92 10.73 -16.49
N ASP A 466 10.47 11.89 -16.13
CA ASP A 466 9.75 13.04 -15.56
C ASP A 466 9.60 14.15 -16.61
N PHE A 467 8.36 14.39 -17.07
CA PHE A 467 8.06 15.41 -18.08
C PHE A 467 7.73 16.81 -17.51
N ARG A 468 7.87 17.05 -16.20
CA ARG A 468 7.56 18.38 -15.61
C ARG A 468 8.49 19.49 -16.09
N LEU A 469 9.68 19.13 -16.54
CA LEU A 469 10.66 20.05 -17.15
C LEU A 469 10.58 20.06 -18.69
N GLY A 470 9.52 19.46 -19.26
CA GLY A 470 9.30 19.34 -20.71
C GLY A 470 9.78 18.01 -21.31
N SER A 471 9.77 17.94 -22.64
CA SER A 471 10.26 16.77 -23.40
C SER A 471 11.74 16.49 -23.18
N LYS A 472 12.12 15.22 -23.26
CA LYS A 472 13.50 14.78 -23.50
C LYS A 472 13.78 14.68 -25.00
N SER A 473 15.01 15.06 -25.39
CA SER A 473 15.60 14.81 -26.72
C SER A 473 16.13 13.38 -26.83
N VAL A 474 16.70 12.85 -25.74
CA VAL A 474 17.22 11.48 -25.62
C VAL A 474 16.64 10.81 -24.36
N ILE A 475 16.28 9.53 -24.47
CA ILE A 475 15.94 8.63 -23.35
C ILE A 475 16.94 7.48 -23.38
N ILE A 476 17.57 7.19 -22.23
CA ILE A 476 18.54 6.12 -22.08
C ILE A 476 17.99 5.08 -21.10
N LEU A 477 17.94 3.82 -21.53
CA LEU A 477 17.53 2.66 -20.76
C LEU A 477 18.67 1.62 -20.78
N PRO A 478 19.57 1.63 -19.78
CA PRO A 478 20.58 0.59 -19.65
C PRO A 478 19.87 -0.73 -19.28
N THR A 479 20.10 -1.78 -20.04
CA THR A 479 19.39 -3.07 -19.89
C THR A 479 20.21 -4.07 -19.06
N PHE A 480 21.54 -4.08 -19.19
CA PHE A 480 22.43 -4.91 -18.40
C PHE A 480 23.77 -4.19 -18.10
N PRO A 481 24.39 -4.35 -16.91
CA PRO A 481 23.90 -5.06 -15.72
C PRO A 481 22.73 -4.35 -15.02
N LEU A 482 21.89 -5.12 -14.32
CA LEU A 482 20.66 -4.64 -13.67
C LEU A 482 20.90 -3.74 -12.44
N ASP A 483 19.88 -2.96 -12.06
CA ASP A 483 19.88 -2.19 -10.81
C ASP A 483 19.77 -3.13 -9.60
N SER A 484 20.85 -3.24 -8.82
CA SER A 484 20.92 -4.18 -7.68
C SER A 484 19.93 -3.87 -6.56
N ARG A 485 19.32 -2.67 -6.54
CA ARG A 485 18.33 -2.29 -5.53
C ARG A 485 16.94 -2.87 -5.82
N PHE A 486 16.50 -2.79 -7.07
CA PHE A 486 15.11 -3.04 -7.44
C PHE A 486 14.84 -3.72 -8.79
N MET A 487 15.85 -4.25 -9.47
CA MET A 487 15.68 -5.09 -10.68
C MET A 487 16.25 -6.51 -10.52
N GLN A 488 17.10 -6.73 -9.52
CA GLN A 488 17.72 -8.03 -9.25
C GLN A 488 16.69 -9.10 -8.85
N ARG A 489 16.95 -10.38 -9.17
CA ARG A 489 16.10 -11.54 -8.85
C ARG A 489 16.86 -12.57 -8.00
N THR A 490 16.16 -13.39 -7.22
CA THR A 490 16.79 -14.43 -6.39
C THR A 490 17.33 -15.61 -7.20
N SER A 491 16.84 -15.83 -8.42
CA SER A 491 17.50 -16.72 -9.39
C SER A 491 18.91 -16.23 -9.80
N ALA A 492 19.15 -14.91 -9.81
CA ALA A 492 20.30 -14.32 -10.49
C ALA A 492 21.69 -14.75 -9.94
N PRO A 493 21.91 -14.92 -8.62
CA PRO A 493 23.14 -15.55 -8.11
C PRO A 493 23.38 -16.97 -8.64
N ARG A 494 22.32 -17.75 -8.88
CA ARG A 494 22.42 -19.09 -9.49
C ARG A 494 22.66 -18.98 -11.00
N ASP A 495 21.99 -18.06 -11.68
CA ASP A 495 22.21 -17.80 -13.11
C ASP A 495 23.64 -17.31 -13.39
N PHE A 496 24.22 -16.55 -12.46
CA PHE A 496 25.63 -16.15 -12.44
C PHE A 496 26.59 -17.32 -12.17
N LYS A 497 26.33 -18.16 -11.14
CA LYS A 497 27.15 -19.34 -10.80
C LYS A 497 27.16 -20.40 -11.91
N CYS A 498 25.98 -20.69 -12.48
CA CYS A 498 25.76 -21.81 -13.39
C CYS A 498 25.73 -21.41 -14.87
N HIS A 499 25.81 -20.11 -15.18
CA HIS A 499 25.71 -19.55 -16.54
C HIS A 499 24.44 -20.01 -17.29
N THR A 500 23.31 -20.10 -16.59
CA THR A 500 22.03 -20.64 -17.10
C THR A 500 21.42 -19.78 -18.22
N MET A 501 21.70 -18.48 -18.23
CA MET A 501 21.24 -17.54 -19.25
C MET A 501 22.42 -17.12 -20.15
N GLY A 502 22.12 -16.78 -21.41
CA GLY A 502 23.09 -16.63 -22.49
C GLY A 502 24.37 -15.87 -22.09
N ALA A 503 25.51 -16.56 -22.16
CA ALA A 503 26.80 -16.08 -21.66
C ALA A 503 27.23 -14.73 -22.28
N SER A 504 26.84 -14.49 -23.54
CA SER A 504 26.98 -13.22 -24.27
C SER A 504 26.43 -11.99 -23.52
N THR A 505 25.40 -12.17 -22.69
CA THR A 505 24.80 -11.06 -21.92
C THR A 505 25.74 -10.57 -20.83
N PHE A 506 26.37 -11.48 -20.08
CA PHE A 506 27.29 -11.12 -19.00
C PHE A 506 28.57 -10.44 -19.52
N ASP A 507 29.06 -10.88 -20.69
CA ASP A 507 30.27 -10.35 -21.31
C ASP A 507 30.11 -8.96 -21.97
N THR A 508 28.91 -8.34 -21.91
CA THR A 508 28.63 -6.98 -22.43
C THR A 508 27.89 -6.08 -21.43
N VAL A 509 28.20 -4.78 -21.41
CA VAL A 509 27.29 -3.75 -20.90
C VAL A 509 26.36 -3.34 -22.04
N ARG A 510 25.06 -3.23 -21.75
CA ARG A 510 23.97 -3.18 -22.75
C ARG A 510 23.02 -2.00 -22.44
N ALA A 511 22.65 -1.23 -23.46
CA ALA A 511 21.71 -0.12 -23.31
C ALA A 511 20.92 0.19 -24.58
N LEU A 512 19.61 0.46 -24.41
CA LEU A 512 18.77 1.07 -25.44
C LEU A 512 18.85 2.60 -25.33
N VAL A 513 19.07 3.28 -26.44
CA VAL A 513 19.05 4.74 -26.55
C VAL A 513 18.00 5.14 -27.58
N PHE A 514 17.05 5.98 -27.15
CA PHE A 514 15.97 6.51 -28.01
C PHE A 514 16.17 8.01 -28.16
N SER A 515 16.25 8.52 -29.39
CA SER A 515 16.62 9.92 -29.65
C SER A 515 15.77 10.56 -30.75
N ARG A 516 15.61 11.89 -30.69
CA ARG A 516 15.02 12.70 -31.78
C ARG A 516 16.00 13.02 -32.90
N HIS A 517 17.29 12.99 -32.60
CA HIS A 517 18.38 13.32 -33.50
C HIS A 517 19.36 12.15 -33.58
N GLU A 518 20.20 12.13 -34.60
CA GLU A 518 21.27 11.13 -34.70
C GLU A 518 22.22 11.20 -33.49
N ILE A 519 22.57 10.03 -32.95
CA ILE A 519 23.50 9.91 -31.82
C ILE A 519 24.92 9.78 -32.38
N VAL A 520 25.84 10.60 -31.89
CA VAL A 520 27.23 10.67 -32.36
C VAL A 520 28.13 9.77 -31.52
N THR A 521 27.96 9.77 -30.20
CA THR A 521 28.67 8.86 -29.28
C THR A 521 27.75 8.40 -28.16
N VAL A 522 28.01 7.20 -27.65
CA VAL A 522 27.48 6.68 -26.38
C VAL A 522 28.65 6.11 -25.59
N SER A 523 28.74 6.38 -24.29
CA SER A 523 29.77 5.79 -23.41
C SER A 523 29.17 5.20 -22.14
N ALA A 524 29.77 4.10 -21.69
CA ALA A 524 29.47 3.48 -20.41
C ALA A 524 30.53 3.88 -19.40
N LYS A 525 30.10 4.50 -18.31
CA LYS A 525 30.94 4.93 -17.19
C LYS A 525 30.60 4.10 -15.95
N ILE A 526 31.60 3.48 -15.34
CA ILE A 526 31.46 2.76 -14.07
C ILE A 526 32.28 3.48 -13.01
N TYR A 527 31.63 3.74 -11.88
CA TYR A 527 32.20 4.37 -10.71
C TYR A 527 32.38 3.33 -9.59
N ASP A 528 33.49 3.40 -8.86
CA ASP A 528 33.70 2.68 -7.60
C ASP A 528 33.41 3.63 -6.43
N SER A 529 32.57 3.22 -5.47
CA SER A 529 32.25 3.98 -4.27
C SER A 529 33.18 3.68 -3.08
N ARG A 530 34.05 2.66 -3.18
CA ARG A 530 35.01 2.25 -2.13
C ARG A 530 35.91 3.39 -1.61
N PRO A 531 36.34 4.39 -2.39
CA PRO A 531 37.10 5.55 -1.89
C PRO A 531 36.31 6.50 -0.97
N GLY A 532 35.00 6.30 -0.79
CA GLY A 532 34.08 7.23 -0.13
C GLY A 532 33.59 8.36 -1.04
N ASN A 533 34.17 8.49 -2.23
CA ASN A 533 33.67 9.26 -3.37
C ASN A 533 33.48 8.31 -4.56
N LEU A 534 32.72 8.75 -5.57
CA LEU A 534 32.52 8.00 -6.81
C LEU A 534 33.68 8.27 -7.78
N GLU A 535 34.64 7.36 -7.86
CA GLU A 535 35.78 7.45 -8.79
C GLU A 535 35.54 6.62 -10.04
N VAL A 536 35.77 7.20 -11.23
CA VAL A 536 35.60 6.50 -12.52
C VAL A 536 36.68 5.43 -12.68
N VAL A 537 36.25 4.17 -12.74
CA VAL A 537 37.11 2.99 -12.91
C VAL A 537 36.94 2.32 -14.28
N PHE A 538 35.94 2.73 -15.05
CA PHE A 538 35.73 2.36 -16.45
C PHE A 538 35.08 3.54 -17.16
N ASP A 539 35.61 3.92 -18.32
CA ASP A 539 34.99 4.85 -19.26
C ASP A 539 35.32 4.33 -20.66
N SER A 540 34.31 4.01 -21.46
CA SER A 540 34.49 3.43 -22.80
C SER A 540 33.29 3.66 -23.70
N GLU A 541 33.56 3.94 -24.97
CA GLU A 541 32.57 4.12 -26.01
C GLU A 541 31.84 2.80 -26.34
N MET A 542 30.52 2.85 -26.41
CA MET A 542 29.65 1.72 -26.76
C MET A 542 29.36 1.72 -28.26
N LYS A 543 29.33 0.54 -28.87
CA LYS A 543 29.04 0.38 -30.30
C LYS A 543 27.56 0.07 -30.51
N ARG A 544 26.92 0.79 -31.43
CA ARG A 544 25.57 0.49 -31.93
C ARG A 544 25.57 -0.88 -32.61
N VAL A 545 24.55 -1.71 -32.34
CA VAL A 545 24.33 -2.96 -33.06
C VAL A 545 23.96 -2.64 -34.52
N SER A 546 24.74 -3.16 -35.46
CA SER A 546 24.56 -2.87 -36.89
C SER A 546 23.57 -3.82 -37.54
N ALA A 547 22.28 -3.47 -37.50
CA ALA A 547 21.23 -4.08 -38.30
C ALA A 547 20.56 -3.00 -39.17
N ASN A 548 20.42 -3.25 -40.48
CA ASN A 548 19.99 -2.23 -41.44
C ASN A 548 18.55 -1.71 -41.22
N ASP A 549 17.71 -2.50 -40.55
CA ASP A 549 16.29 -2.23 -40.32
C ASP A 549 15.89 -2.27 -38.82
N SER A 550 16.83 -2.10 -37.89
CA SER A 550 16.52 -2.15 -36.45
C SER A 550 15.72 -0.92 -35.96
N ARG A 551 14.52 -1.19 -35.46
CA ARG A 551 13.73 -0.28 -34.63
C ARG A 551 14.39 -0.14 -33.26
N GLY A 552 14.92 1.05 -32.97
CA GLY A 552 15.52 1.38 -31.68
C GLY A 552 17.00 1.01 -31.61
N ASP A 553 17.81 1.90 -31.04
CA ASP A 553 19.26 1.77 -31.08
C ASP A 553 19.80 1.09 -29.83
N MET A 554 20.22 -0.17 -30.01
CA MET A 554 20.92 -0.94 -28.99
C MET A 554 22.43 -0.67 -29.06
N TYR A 555 23.03 -0.37 -27.91
CA TYR A 555 24.45 -0.11 -27.75
C TYR A 555 25.08 -1.16 -26.83
N LEU A 556 26.24 -1.69 -27.23
CA LEU A 556 26.98 -2.74 -26.55
C LEU A 556 28.45 -2.33 -26.35
N ILE A 557 29.03 -2.68 -25.19
CA ILE A 557 30.50 -2.66 -24.98
C ILE A 557 30.95 -3.92 -24.26
N PRO A 558 31.84 -4.75 -24.86
CA PRO A 558 32.48 -5.85 -24.15
C PRO A 558 33.29 -5.38 -22.94
N TRP A 559 33.21 -6.09 -21.83
CA TRP A 559 33.85 -5.72 -20.56
C TRP A 559 34.29 -6.95 -19.76
N ASN A 560 35.29 -6.79 -18.90
CA ASN A 560 35.69 -7.84 -17.96
C ASN A 560 34.81 -7.80 -16.70
N TRP A 561 33.58 -8.29 -16.77
CA TRP A 561 32.64 -8.31 -15.63
C TRP A 561 33.23 -8.92 -14.35
N ARG A 562 34.19 -9.86 -14.46
CA ARG A 562 34.87 -10.49 -13.31
C ARG A 562 35.64 -9.48 -12.45
N ALA A 563 36.07 -8.35 -13.03
CA ALA A 563 36.69 -7.26 -12.28
C ALA A 563 35.69 -6.43 -11.46
N PHE A 564 34.38 -6.59 -11.71
CA PHE A 564 33.28 -5.86 -11.07
C PHE A 564 32.41 -6.77 -10.17
N ALA A 565 32.81 -8.02 -9.95
CA ALA A 565 32.18 -8.91 -8.98
C ALA A 565 32.71 -8.57 -7.56
N ASP A 566 31.81 -8.19 -6.65
CA ASP A 566 32.13 -7.77 -5.28
C ASP A 566 31.03 -8.24 -4.31
N PRO A 567 31.35 -8.59 -3.05
CA PRO A 567 30.33 -8.90 -2.04
C PRO A 567 29.44 -7.69 -1.66
N SER A 568 29.86 -6.45 -1.93
CA SER A 568 29.02 -5.25 -1.72
C SER A 568 28.21 -4.93 -3.00
N PRO A 569 26.88 -5.15 -3.01
CA PRO A 569 26.01 -4.99 -4.19
C PRO A 569 25.83 -3.54 -4.67
N ASP A 570 26.37 -2.59 -3.92
CA ASP A 570 26.28 -1.13 -4.07
C ASP A 570 27.65 -0.47 -4.24
N ARG A 571 28.73 -1.25 -4.42
CA ARG A 571 30.07 -0.71 -4.66
C ARG A 571 30.19 -0.05 -6.03
N TYR A 572 29.75 -0.75 -7.07
CA TYR A 572 29.92 -0.30 -8.45
C TYR A 572 28.63 0.32 -8.99
N TRP A 573 28.76 1.50 -9.60
CA TRP A 573 27.63 2.26 -10.15
C TRP A 573 27.82 2.50 -11.64
N LEU A 574 26.80 2.19 -12.44
CA LEU A 574 26.74 2.42 -13.87
C LEU A 574 26.05 3.75 -14.19
N GLN A 575 26.63 4.52 -15.10
CA GLN A 575 25.95 5.57 -15.85
C GLN A 575 26.26 5.41 -17.34
N ILE A 576 25.24 5.61 -18.17
CA ILE A 576 25.39 5.68 -19.63
C ILE A 576 25.21 7.14 -20.05
N GLU A 577 26.12 7.64 -20.88
CA GLU A 577 26.13 8.99 -21.43
C GLU A 577 25.98 8.90 -22.95
N ALA A 578 25.17 9.77 -23.55
CA ALA A 578 24.95 9.83 -24.99
C ALA A 578 24.96 11.28 -25.47
N MET A 579 25.67 11.55 -26.56
CA MET A 579 25.74 12.85 -27.22
C MET A 579 25.03 12.77 -28.57
N ASP A 580 24.09 13.70 -28.81
CA ASP A 580 23.43 13.81 -30.12
C ASP A 580 24.17 14.76 -31.08
N ILE A 581 23.77 14.77 -32.35
CA ILE A 581 24.41 15.57 -33.42
C ILE A 581 24.29 17.09 -33.25
N THR A 582 23.49 17.57 -32.27
CA THR A 582 23.44 18.98 -31.88
C THR A 582 24.49 19.33 -30.82
N GLY A 583 25.14 18.33 -30.21
CA GLY A 583 26.08 18.47 -29.11
C GLY A 583 25.43 18.37 -27.71
N ASP A 584 24.11 18.13 -27.64
CA ASP A 584 23.40 17.94 -26.37
C ASP A 584 23.80 16.60 -25.75
N ILE A 585 24.37 16.66 -24.54
CA ILE A 585 24.73 15.48 -23.74
C ILE A 585 23.56 15.10 -22.83
N SER A 586 23.12 13.85 -22.93
CA SER A 586 22.14 13.23 -22.03
C SER A 586 22.77 12.08 -21.26
N VAL A 587 22.41 11.95 -19.98
CA VAL A 587 22.90 10.88 -19.10
C VAL A 587 21.74 10.05 -18.52
N SER A 588 21.98 8.75 -18.33
CA SER A 588 21.08 7.90 -17.58
C SER A 588 21.05 8.30 -16.10
N GLN A 589 20.05 7.81 -15.37
CA GLN A 589 20.17 7.75 -13.91
C GLN A 589 21.39 6.89 -13.54
N LEU A 590 22.22 7.41 -12.63
CA LEU A 590 23.31 6.66 -11.99
C LEU A 590 22.71 5.57 -11.09
N ARG A 591 23.09 4.31 -11.30
CA ARG A 591 22.53 3.15 -10.56
C ARG A 591 23.60 2.16 -10.10
N PRO A 592 23.47 1.55 -8.91
CA PRO A 592 24.37 0.48 -8.48
C PRO A 592 24.03 -0.80 -9.24
N PHE A 593 25.00 -1.70 -9.35
CA PHE A 593 24.77 -3.04 -9.91
C PHE A 593 25.61 -4.10 -9.19
N SER A 594 25.15 -5.36 -9.28
CA SER A 594 25.89 -6.53 -8.82
C SER A 594 25.86 -7.58 -9.93
N VAL A 595 26.99 -7.82 -10.59
CA VAL A 595 27.09 -8.86 -11.63
C VAL A 595 26.86 -10.26 -11.05
N ASN A 596 27.23 -10.45 -9.78
CA ASN A 596 27.01 -11.64 -8.97
C ASN A 596 25.59 -11.76 -8.37
N GLY A 597 24.66 -10.90 -8.78
CA GLY A 597 23.23 -11.03 -8.47
C GLY A 597 22.82 -10.67 -7.05
N LEU A 598 23.66 -9.98 -6.29
CA LEU A 598 23.38 -9.56 -4.91
C LEU A 598 22.51 -8.29 -4.87
N PHE A 599 21.74 -8.14 -3.79
CA PHE A 599 20.74 -7.09 -3.63
C PHE A 599 21.23 -5.95 -2.75
N ALA A 600 21.20 -4.72 -3.27
CA ALA A 600 21.52 -3.52 -2.50
C ALA A 600 20.35 -3.10 -1.59
N GLU A 601 20.62 -2.91 -0.31
CA GLU A 601 19.58 -2.55 0.67
C GLU A 601 18.98 -1.17 0.39
N VAL A 602 17.66 -1.10 0.30
CA VAL A 602 16.90 0.16 0.26
C VAL A 602 15.89 0.18 1.40
N ASN A 603 16.15 1.04 2.38
CA ASN A 603 15.22 1.32 3.45
C ASN A 603 14.07 2.21 2.94
N TRP A 604 12.83 1.87 3.29
CA TRP A 604 11.68 2.73 3.01
C TRP A 604 11.63 3.91 3.98
N THR A 605 11.15 5.08 3.53
CA THR A 605 10.68 6.10 4.46
C THR A 605 9.38 5.64 5.15
N TRP A 606 9.06 6.22 6.32
CA TRP A 606 7.80 5.95 7.03
C TRP A 606 6.52 6.11 6.19
N LYS A 607 6.56 6.88 5.09
CA LYS A 607 5.44 6.98 4.14
C LYS A 607 5.38 5.76 3.23
N GLU A 608 6.51 5.38 2.64
CA GLU A 608 6.63 4.26 1.70
C GLU A 608 6.34 2.94 2.43
N PHE A 609 6.85 2.75 3.64
CA PHE A 609 6.46 1.61 4.51
C PHE A 609 4.95 1.59 4.81
N PHE A 610 4.34 2.75 5.09
CA PHE A 610 2.90 2.82 5.39
C PHE A 610 2.02 2.41 4.19
N VAL A 611 2.48 2.62 2.95
CA VAL A 611 1.69 2.31 1.74
C VAL A 611 2.13 1.06 0.97
N MET A 612 3.39 0.60 1.10
CA MET A 612 3.89 -0.63 0.47
C MET A 612 4.03 -1.79 1.45
N GLY A 613 4.52 -1.51 2.67
CA GLY A 613 4.88 -2.52 3.66
C GLY A 613 3.67 -3.14 4.35
N ILE A 614 2.73 -2.31 4.81
CA ILE A 614 1.52 -2.75 5.53
C ILE A 614 0.50 -3.36 4.57
N GLN A 615 -0.09 -4.51 4.92
CA GLN A 615 -1.15 -5.17 4.16
C GLN A 615 -2.52 -4.78 4.74
N TRP A 616 -3.08 -3.67 4.27
CA TRP A 616 -4.20 -3.01 4.93
C TRP A 616 -5.48 -3.85 4.98
N ALA A 617 -5.72 -4.72 3.99
CA ALA A 617 -6.83 -5.66 4.02
C ALA A 617 -6.76 -6.64 5.20
N SER A 618 -5.62 -7.31 5.38
CA SER A 618 -5.38 -8.22 6.51
C SER A 618 -5.33 -7.48 7.85
N VAL A 619 -4.80 -6.25 7.88
CA VAL A 619 -4.65 -5.45 9.11
C VAL A 619 -5.98 -4.84 9.59
N TYR A 620 -6.99 -4.65 8.72
CA TYR A 620 -8.23 -3.95 9.10
C TYR A 620 -8.94 -4.57 10.30
N HIS A 621 -9.22 -5.87 10.27
CA HIS A 621 -9.97 -6.53 11.34
C HIS A 621 -9.20 -6.61 12.67
N PRO A 622 -7.90 -7.00 12.71
CA PRO A 622 -7.08 -6.87 13.91
C PRO A 622 -7.01 -5.44 14.45
N ALA A 623 -6.78 -4.43 13.60
CA ALA A 623 -6.71 -3.03 14.05
C ALA A 623 -8.02 -2.55 14.66
N LEU A 624 -9.16 -2.90 14.05
CA LEU A 624 -10.49 -2.63 14.58
C LEU A 624 -10.70 -3.32 15.95
N GLN A 625 -10.33 -4.60 16.07
CA GLN A 625 -10.43 -5.34 17.32
C GLN A 625 -9.56 -4.72 18.43
N CYS A 626 -8.31 -4.35 18.15
CA CYS A 626 -7.42 -3.69 19.11
C CYS A 626 -7.97 -2.34 19.59
N VAL A 627 -8.51 -1.51 18.67
CA VAL A 627 -9.10 -0.21 19.02
C VAL A 627 -10.37 -0.38 19.86
N LEU A 628 -11.24 -1.34 19.52
CA LEU A 628 -12.43 -1.66 20.31
C LEU A 628 -12.07 -2.23 21.68
N ALA A 629 -11.10 -3.14 21.77
CA ALA A 629 -10.62 -3.71 23.03
C ALA A 629 -10.04 -2.63 23.96
N LEU A 630 -9.27 -1.68 23.42
CA LEU A 630 -8.79 -0.51 24.17
C LEU A 630 -9.95 0.35 24.68
N ILE A 631 -10.93 0.67 23.84
CA ILE A 631 -12.12 1.45 24.21
C ILE A 631 -12.93 0.74 25.31
N PHE A 632 -13.17 -0.56 25.19
CA PHE A 632 -13.86 -1.34 26.23
C PHE A 632 -13.04 -1.45 27.52
N ALA A 633 -11.72 -1.63 27.44
CA ALA A 633 -10.86 -1.66 28.62
C ALA A 633 -10.93 -0.34 29.40
N LEU A 634 -10.83 0.81 28.73
CA LEU A 634 -10.91 2.16 29.32
C LEU A 634 -12.28 2.48 29.94
N LEU A 635 -13.37 1.83 29.48
CA LEU A 635 -14.71 2.01 30.05
C LEU A 635 -15.04 0.99 31.14
N LEU A 636 -14.70 -0.29 30.97
CA LEU A 636 -15.18 -1.38 31.82
C LEU A 636 -14.25 -1.68 33.00
N VAL A 637 -12.93 -1.72 32.81
CA VAL A 637 -11.99 -2.05 33.90
C VAL A 637 -12.07 -1.01 35.05
N PRO A 638 -12.13 0.31 34.79
CA PRO A 638 -12.29 1.33 35.84
C PRO A 638 -13.69 1.34 36.48
N ARG A 639 -14.68 0.66 35.88
CA ARG A 639 -16.00 0.44 36.51
C ARG A 639 -15.96 -0.80 37.41
N ALA A 640 -15.34 -1.89 36.94
CA ALA A 640 -15.18 -3.12 37.70
C ALA A 640 -14.35 -2.88 38.97
N SER A 641 -13.23 -2.15 38.89
CA SER A 641 -12.38 -1.84 40.05
C SER A 641 -13.13 -1.09 41.16
N VAL A 642 -13.96 -0.10 40.80
CA VAL A 642 -14.80 0.65 41.76
C VAL A 642 -15.85 -0.25 42.43
N VAL A 643 -16.45 -1.18 41.69
CA VAL A 643 -17.46 -2.11 42.23
C VAL A 643 -16.83 -3.16 43.16
N LEU A 644 -15.64 -3.66 42.81
CA LEU A 644 -14.95 -4.71 43.56
C LEU A 644 -14.23 -4.19 44.81
N LEU A 645 -13.50 -3.06 44.70
CA LEU A 645 -12.61 -2.56 45.75
C LEU A 645 -13.29 -1.59 46.75
N LYS A 646 -14.55 -1.21 46.48
CA LYS A 646 -15.52 -0.46 47.31
C LYS A 646 -15.14 0.91 47.90
N ASP A 647 -13.86 1.25 48.00
CA ASP A 647 -13.37 2.49 48.63
C ASP A 647 -12.52 3.33 47.66
N GLN A 648 -12.45 4.64 47.89
CA GLN A 648 -11.55 5.53 47.16
C GLN A 648 -10.09 5.29 47.56
N GLN A 649 -9.84 5.06 48.85
CA GLN A 649 -8.50 4.93 49.40
C GLN A 649 -7.84 3.61 48.96
N SER A 650 -8.60 2.52 48.88
CA SER A 650 -8.09 1.21 48.46
C SER A 650 -7.55 1.20 47.02
N VAL A 651 -8.29 1.76 46.05
CA VAL A 651 -7.86 1.78 44.63
C VAL A 651 -6.59 2.61 44.43
N TYR A 652 -6.53 3.81 45.02
CA TYR A 652 -5.36 4.69 44.89
C TYR A 652 -4.15 4.11 45.64
N THR A 653 -4.34 3.63 46.87
CA THR A 653 -3.25 3.02 47.66
C THR A 653 -2.74 1.74 46.99
N TYR A 654 -3.60 0.86 46.48
CA TYR A 654 -3.18 -0.38 45.80
C TYR A 654 -2.38 -0.12 44.51
N LEU A 655 -2.67 0.96 43.78
CA LEU A 655 -1.88 1.37 42.60
C LEU A 655 -0.57 2.11 42.96
N CYS A 656 -0.40 2.56 44.21
CA CYS A 656 0.75 3.34 44.66
C CYS A 656 1.64 2.64 45.71
N ALA A 657 1.19 1.54 46.32
CA ALA A 657 1.91 0.80 47.34
C ALA A 657 2.54 -0.48 46.79
N ASP A 658 3.82 -0.42 46.43
CA ASP A 658 4.90 -0.97 47.27
C ASP A 658 6.28 -0.71 46.62
N GLY A 659 7.35 -0.78 47.43
CA GLY A 659 8.75 -0.79 47.00
C GLY A 659 9.40 0.60 46.83
N SER A 660 10.48 0.84 47.58
CA SER A 660 11.21 2.11 47.63
C SER A 660 12.21 2.34 46.48
N GLN A 661 11.71 2.40 45.23
CA GLN A 661 12.44 3.05 44.11
C GLN A 661 11.44 3.55 43.05
N TYR A 662 11.15 4.86 43.08
CA TYR A 662 10.08 5.45 42.26
C TYR A 662 10.53 5.84 40.85
N THR A 663 10.11 5.08 39.85
CA THR A 663 10.06 5.54 38.46
C THR A 663 8.80 6.38 38.22
N SER A 664 8.97 7.56 37.62
CA SER A 664 7.88 8.52 37.28
C SER A 664 6.70 7.86 36.54
N LEU A 665 6.99 6.83 35.74
CA LEU A 665 6.02 6.03 34.99
C LEU A 665 4.91 5.43 35.87
N LYS A 666 5.21 4.97 37.11
CA LYS A 666 4.17 4.43 38.02
C LYS A 666 3.15 5.49 38.41
N TYR A 667 3.60 6.70 38.77
CA TYR A 667 2.70 7.82 39.10
C TYR A 667 1.88 8.29 37.89
N LEU A 668 2.50 8.34 36.69
CA LEU A 668 1.79 8.68 35.46
C LEU A 668 0.71 7.63 35.12
N LEU A 669 1.01 6.34 35.28
CA LEU A 669 0.05 5.26 35.01
C LEU A 669 -1.08 5.21 36.04
N GLY A 670 -0.78 5.34 37.34
CA GLY A 670 -1.78 5.41 38.41
C GLY A 670 -2.69 6.64 38.25
N GLY A 671 -2.11 7.80 37.95
CA GLY A 671 -2.84 9.03 37.63
C GLY A 671 -3.73 8.89 36.39
N PHE A 672 -3.25 8.23 35.35
CA PHE A 672 -4.03 7.94 34.13
C PHE A 672 -5.23 7.03 34.44
N ILE A 673 -5.02 5.91 35.15
CA ILE A 673 -6.09 4.98 35.56
C ILE A 673 -7.15 5.72 36.41
N TRP A 674 -6.71 6.60 37.32
CA TRP A 674 -7.59 7.39 38.17
C TRP A 674 -8.56 8.29 37.36
N LEU A 675 -8.15 8.85 36.22
CA LEU A 675 -9.05 9.65 35.35
C LEU A 675 -10.31 8.85 34.95
N PHE A 676 -10.14 7.59 34.54
CA PHE A 676 -11.25 6.75 34.10
C PHE A 676 -12.03 6.15 35.28
N VAL A 677 -11.43 6.06 36.47
CA VAL A 677 -12.13 5.74 37.72
C VAL A 677 -13.10 6.88 38.10
N GLU A 678 -12.71 8.15 37.92
CA GLU A 678 -13.66 9.26 38.10
C GLU A 678 -14.73 9.29 36.99
N LEU A 679 -14.40 8.92 35.75
CA LEU A 679 -15.39 8.74 34.67
C LEU A 679 -16.42 7.65 35.01
N SER A 680 -15.99 6.50 35.53
CA SER A 680 -16.89 5.37 35.84
C SER A 680 -17.85 5.66 37.00
N ARG A 681 -17.56 6.68 37.82
CA ARG A 681 -18.47 7.24 38.83
C ARG A 681 -19.51 8.21 38.23
N MET A 682 -19.24 8.82 37.07
CA MET A 682 -20.21 9.63 36.33
C MET A 682 -21.20 8.75 35.54
N ILE A 683 -21.96 7.91 36.25
CA ILE A 683 -22.81 6.82 35.71
C ILE A 683 -23.55 7.21 34.42
N LEU A 684 -24.25 8.35 34.37
CA LEU A 684 -25.00 8.76 33.17
C LEU A 684 -24.10 9.01 31.95
N VAL A 685 -22.95 9.67 32.13
CA VAL A 685 -21.99 9.95 31.03
C VAL A 685 -21.28 8.67 30.60
N TRP A 686 -20.90 7.84 31.56
CA TRP A 686 -20.29 6.53 31.33
C TRP A 686 -21.23 5.55 30.59
N SER A 687 -22.50 5.45 31.02
CA SER A 687 -23.50 4.61 30.35
C SER A 687 -23.80 5.10 28.94
N LEU A 688 -23.87 6.42 28.71
CA LEU A 688 -24.03 6.98 27.36
C LEU A 688 -22.85 6.64 26.45
N LEU A 689 -21.61 6.73 26.95
CA LEU A 689 -20.43 6.26 26.21
C LEU A 689 -20.55 4.77 25.85
N LEU A 690 -20.85 3.91 26.82
CA LEU A 690 -20.95 2.47 26.62
C LEU A 690 -22.05 2.10 25.61
N VAL A 691 -23.24 2.72 25.73
CA VAL A 691 -24.36 2.53 24.78
C VAL A 691 -23.98 2.98 23.36
N TYR A 692 -23.18 4.03 23.21
CA TYR A 692 -22.69 4.46 21.90
C TYR A 692 -21.72 3.45 21.26
N ILE A 693 -20.80 2.86 22.03
CA ILE A 693 -19.91 1.81 21.51
C ILE A 693 -20.73 0.57 21.08
N ILE A 694 -21.70 0.15 21.89
CA ILE A 694 -22.61 -0.95 21.55
C ILE A 694 -23.43 -0.61 20.30
N TYR A 695 -23.92 0.64 20.16
CA TYR A 695 -24.64 1.07 18.98
C TYR A 695 -23.83 0.92 17.69
N LEU A 696 -22.57 1.39 17.69
CA LEU A 696 -21.65 1.28 16.54
C LEU A 696 -21.28 -0.18 16.17
N LEU A 697 -21.59 -1.16 17.01
CA LEU A 697 -21.33 -2.59 16.78
C LEU A 697 -22.58 -3.40 16.40
N VAL A 698 -23.77 -2.88 16.69
CA VAL A 698 -25.04 -3.60 16.47
C VAL A 698 -25.89 -2.97 15.36
N PHE A 699 -25.82 -1.64 15.18
CA PHE A 699 -26.66 -0.89 14.25
C PHE A 699 -25.85 -0.24 13.12
N PRO A 700 -26.49 0.07 11.97
CA PRO A 700 -25.91 0.94 10.97
C PRO A 700 -25.47 2.28 11.55
N TRP A 701 -24.30 2.77 11.11
CA TRP A 701 -23.79 4.08 11.52
C TRP A 701 -24.55 5.20 10.79
N PHE A 702 -24.94 4.93 9.55
CA PHE A 702 -25.72 5.80 8.67
C PHE A 702 -26.31 5.01 7.52
N SER A 703 -27.26 5.63 6.80
CA SER A 703 -27.72 5.16 5.50
C SER A 703 -27.50 6.23 4.42
N GLY A 704 -27.38 5.84 3.16
CA GLY A 704 -27.11 6.78 2.07
C GLY A 704 -27.10 6.13 0.70
N HIS A 705 -26.58 6.87 -0.28
CA HIS A 705 -26.46 6.47 -1.67
C HIS A 705 -24.98 6.21 -2.02
N PRO A 706 -24.48 4.98 -1.80
CA PRO A 706 -23.08 4.64 -2.05
C PRO A 706 -22.75 4.36 -3.51
N VAL A 707 -23.71 4.47 -4.44
CA VAL A 707 -23.53 4.15 -5.86
C VAL A 707 -24.06 5.29 -6.73
N THR A 708 -25.37 5.33 -7.03
CA THR A 708 -26.03 6.48 -7.70
C THR A 708 -27.06 7.12 -6.76
N GLU A 709 -27.41 8.39 -7.00
CA GLU A 709 -28.46 9.08 -6.23
C GLU A 709 -29.84 8.42 -6.45
N ASP A 710 -30.05 7.81 -7.61
CA ASP A 710 -31.26 7.05 -7.97
C ASP A 710 -31.28 5.62 -7.39
N SER A 711 -30.14 5.11 -6.90
CA SER A 711 -30.04 3.77 -6.31
C SER A 711 -30.70 3.70 -4.93
N SER A 712 -31.28 2.55 -4.61
CA SER A 712 -31.93 2.28 -3.33
C SER A 712 -31.02 2.57 -2.13
N LEU A 713 -31.55 3.24 -1.12
CA LEU A 713 -30.85 3.60 0.11
C LEU A 713 -30.20 2.38 0.77
N ALA A 714 -28.88 2.42 0.93
CA ALA A 714 -28.07 1.38 1.56
C ALA A 714 -27.63 1.80 2.97
N SER A 715 -27.25 0.84 3.82
CA SER A 715 -26.84 1.09 5.20
C SER A 715 -25.37 0.74 5.43
N MET A 716 -24.60 1.66 6.01
CA MET A 716 -23.17 1.49 6.31
C MET A 716 -22.96 0.93 7.72
N THR A 717 -22.07 -0.06 7.82
CA THR A 717 -21.65 -0.69 9.08
C THR A 717 -20.12 -0.81 9.13
N PHE A 718 -19.55 -1.21 10.27
CA PHE A 718 -18.13 -1.56 10.34
C PHE A 718 -17.73 -2.77 9.45
N ARG A 719 -18.71 -3.52 8.93
CA ARG A 719 -18.52 -4.66 8.02
C ARG A 719 -18.66 -4.29 6.53
N GLY A 720 -18.83 -3.01 6.21
CA GLY A 720 -19.09 -2.55 4.85
C GLY A 720 -20.52 -2.02 4.67
N TRP A 721 -20.86 -1.73 3.42
CA TRP A 721 -22.19 -1.31 2.98
C TRP A 721 -23.10 -2.51 2.76
N ALA A 722 -24.19 -2.58 3.52
CA ALA A 722 -25.24 -3.57 3.32
C ALA A 722 -26.05 -3.23 2.06
N LEU A 723 -25.75 -3.93 0.96
CA LEU A 723 -26.43 -3.85 -0.33
C LEU A 723 -27.38 -5.05 -0.51
N LYS A 724 -28.37 -4.89 -1.40
CA LYS A 724 -29.32 -5.96 -1.77
C LYS A 724 -29.07 -6.40 -3.21
N ASN A 725 -28.94 -7.70 -3.42
CA ASN A 725 -29.04 -8.33 -4.74
C ASN A 725 -30.21 -9.33 -4.70
N GLY A 726 -31.32 -8.96 -5.35
CA GLY A 726 -32.61 -9.65 -5.19
C GLY A 726 -33.03 -9.73 -3.71
N MET A 727 -33.21 -10.94 -3.20
CA MET A 727 -33.56 -11.20 -1.80
C MET A 727 -32.35 -11.30 -0.86
N LYS A 728 -31.10 -11.36 -1.37
CA LYS A 728 -29.90 -11.52 -0.55
C LYS A 728 -29.29 -10.16 -0.18
N THR A 729 -28.96 -9.98 1.09
CA THR A 729 -28.12 -8.87 1.57
C THR A 729 -26.66 -9.29 1.66
N PHE A 730 -25.75 -8.51 1.09
CA PHE A 730 -24.30 -8.72 1.15
C PHE A 730 -23.60 -7.41 1.55
N HIS A 731 -22.31 -7.48 1.89
CA HIS A 731 -21.54 -6.33 2.33
C HIS A 731 -20.46 -5.97 1.29
N ALA A 732 -20.51 -4.74 0.75
CA ALA A 732 -19.53 -4.20 -0.18
C ALA A 732 -18.60 -3.17 0.49
N GLY A 733 -17.42 -2.92 -0.09
CA GLY A 733 -16.48 -1.93 0.43
C GLY A 733 -15.84 -2.29 1.78
N THR A 734 -15.60 -3.58 2.03
CA THR A 734 -14.67 -4.06 3.06
C THR A 734 -13.42 -4.56 2.32
N PRO A 735 -12.23 -4.01 2.61
CA PRO A 735 -11.86 -3.31 3.85
C PRO A 735 -11.98 -1.76 3.81
N ASP A 736 -12.44 -1.18 2.71
CA ASP A 736 -12.45 0.28 2.41
C ASP A 736 -13.07 1.15 3.50
N VAL A 737 -14.14 0.66 4.14
CA VAL A 737 -14.78 1.35 5.27
C VAL A 737 -13.82 1.69 6.41
N MET A 738 -12.61 1.11 6.47
CA MET A 738 -11.56 1.50 7.40
C MET A 738 -11.30 3.01 7.43
N VAL A 739 -11.41 3.71 6.29
CA VAL A 739 -11.13 5.16 6.18
C VAL A 739 -12.20 6.03 6.83
N ILE A 740 -13.32 5.42 7.23
CA ILE A 740 -14.39 6.03 8.03
C ILE A 740 -14.32 5.48 9.46
N VAL A 741 -14.27 4.15 9.61
CA VAL A 741 -14.38 3.43 10.87
C VAL A 741 -13.20 3.73 11.79
N LEU A 742 -11.95 3.53 11.32
CA LEU A 742 -10.77 3.71 12.15
C LEU A 742 -10.55 5.20 12.51
N PRO A 743 -10.68 6.18 11.59
CA PRO A 743 -10.60 7.58 11.97
C PRO A 743 -11.69 8.05 12.95
N HIS A 744 -12.93 7.54 12.87
CA HIS A 744 -13.96 7.87 13.85
C HIS A 744 -13.60 7.33 15.23
N LEU A 745 -13.24 6.05 15.33
CA LEU A 745 -12.89 5.44 16.62
C LEU A 745 -11.62 6.08 17.23
N CYS A 746 -10.56 6.25 16.44
CA CYS A 746 -9.27 6.75 16.92
C CYS A 746 -9.19 8.27 17.13
N PHE A 747 -9.96 9.08 16.40
CA PHE A 747 -9.86 10.55 16.44
C PHE A 747 -11.12 11.29 16.90
N VAL A 748 -12.26 10.61 17.02
CA VAL A 748 -13.47 11.18 17.66
C VAL A 748 -13.77 10.46 18.96
N VAL A 749 -13.97 9.14 18.94
CA VAL A 749 -14.45 8.37 20.10
C VAL A 749 -13.40 8.27 21.21
N LEU A 750 -12.22 7.73 20.93
CA LEU A 750 -11.16 7.54 21.92
C LEU A 750 -10.73 8.88 22.56
N PRO A 751 -10.49 9.99 21.82
CA PRO A 751 -10.21 11.29 22.42
C PRO A 751 -11.37 11.83 23.25
N THR A 752 -12.63 11.59 22.86
CA THR A 752 -13.79 11.99 23.68
C THR A 752 -13.76 11.28 25.03
N ILE A 753 -13.50 9.97 25.08
CA ILE A 753 -13.41 9.21 26.35
C ILE A 753 -12.30 9.79 27.24
N VAL A 754 -11.11 10.06 26.69
CA VAL A 754 -9.97 10.62 27.45
C VAL A 754 -10.26 12.03 27.97
N ILE A 755 -10.84 12.91 27.15
CA ILE A 755 -11.18 14.30 27.57
C ILE A 755 -12.29 14.29 28.63
N LEU A 756 -13.30 13.43 28.49
CA LEU A 756 -14.38 13.32 29.48
C LEU A 756 -13.88 12.69 30.80
N ALA A 757 -12.92 11.77 30.75
CA ALA A 757 -12.23 11.26 31.94
C ALA A 757 -11.44 12.37 32.67
N ALA A 758 -10.66 13.15 31.93
CA ALA A 758 -9.94 14.30 32.47
C ALA A 758 -10.89 15.37 33.05
N MET A 759 -12.06 15.59 32.45
CA MET A 759 -13.10 16.49 32.97
C MET A 759 -13.80 15.95 34.23
N ALA A 760 -13.94 14.64 34.38
CA ALA A 760 -14.47 14.02 35.60
C ALA A 760 -13.47 14.19 36.77
N ALA A 761 -12.20 13.88 36.52
CA ALA A 761 -11.09 14.09 37.45
C ALA A 761 -10.91 15.55 37.89
N GLU A 762 -10.96 16.48 36.94
CA GLU A 762 -10.87 17.93 37.19
C GLU A 762 -12.07 18.44 38.01
N ARG A 763 -13.25 17.82 37.86
CA ARG A 763 -14.41 18.11 38.73
C ARG A 763 -14.19 17.60 40.16
N THR A 764 -13.72 16.36 40.34
CA THR A 764 -13.51 15.78 41.68
C THR A 764 -12.48 16.60 42.47
N THR A 765 -11.31 16.85 41.88
CA THR A 765 -10.24 17.66 42.50
C THR A 765 -10.66 19.11 42.77
N PHE A 766 -11.38 19.77 41.86
CA PHE A 766 -11.89 21.12 42.14
C PHE A 766 -12.91 21.12 43.29
N ARG A 767 -13.76 20.10 43.40
CA ARG A 767 -14.74 19.97 44.49
C ARG A 767 -14.06 19.76 45.84
N GLU A 768 -13.02 18.94 45.90
CA GLU A 768 -12.23 18.70 47.11
C GLU A 768 -11.46 19.97 47.55
N HIS A 769 -10.87 20.70 46.60
CA HIS A 769 -10.21 21.99 46.86
C HIS A 769 -11.20 23.07 47.33
N TYR A 770 -12.40 23.13 46.74
CA TYR A 770 -13.44 24.06 47.17
C TYR A 770 -13.99 23.73 48.56
N LEU A 771 -14.17 22.44 48.89
CA LEU A 771 -14.62 22.02 50.22
C LEU A 771 -13.57 22.31 51.31
N SER A 772 -12.28 22.07 51.04
CA SER A 772 -11.21 22.37 52.00
C SER A 772 -11.04 23.87 52.26
N GLN A 773 -11.19 24.72 51.24
CA GLN A 773 -11.22 26.18 51.40
C GLN A 773 -12.51 26.68 52.08
N SER A 774 -13.66 26.04 51.81
CA SER A 774 -14.95 26.43 52.40
C SER A 774 -15.11 26.00 53.87
N GLY A 775 -14.21 25.17 54.42
CA GLY A 775 -14.27 24.68 55.80
C GLY A 775 -15.46 23.79 56.13
N LYS A 776 -16.22 23.33 55.14
CA LYS A 776 -17.43 22.50 55.33
C LYS A 776 -17.08 21.02 55.35
N LYS A 777 -17.52 20.31 56.39
CA LYS A 777 -17.46 18.84 56.43
C LYS A 777 -18.45 18.21 55.46
N LYS A 778 -18.28 16.90 55.22
CA LYS A 778 -18.92 16.14 54.13
C LYS A 778 -20.44 15.92 54.34
N ASP A 779 -20.95 16.22 55.53
CA ASP A 779 -22.20 15.66 56.07
C ASP A 779 -23.29 16.71 56.40
N ASP A 780 -23.03 18.01 56.23
CA ASP A 780 -23.97 19.09 56.57
C ASP A 780 -25.15 19.20 55.58
N HIS A 781 -26.25 18.50 55.86
CA HIS A 781 -27.50 18.64 55.12
C HIS A 781 -28.22 19.98 55.41
N HIS A 782 -28.38 20.79 54.35
CA HIS A 782 -29.28 21.94 54.25
C HIS A 782 -29.26 23.02 55.36
N GLN A 783 -28.51 24.10 55.11
CA GLN A 783 -29.12 25.43 55.25
C GLN A 783 -28.59 26.42 54.21
N LYS A 784 -29.48 27.29 53.71
CA LYS A 784 -29.11 28.46 52.89
C LYS A 784 -28.56 29.55 53.81
N SER A 785 -27.27 29.81 53.76
CA SER A 785 -26.71 31.11 54.16
C SER A 785 -25.98 31.73 52.98
N ARG A 786 -26.41 32.94 52.60
CA ARG A 786 -25.82 33.73 51.52
C ARG A 786 -24.75 34.63 52.17
N ARG A 787 -23.51 34.15 52.22
CA ARG A 787 -22.35 34.99 52.56
C ARG A 787 -21.58 35.29 51.30
N GLU A 788 -21.39 36.57 51.06
CA GLU A 788 -20.54 37.08 49.99
C GLU A 788 -19.08 36.81 50.37
N VAL A 789 -18.41 36.02 49.55
CA VAL A 789 -16.94 35.90 49.53
C VAL A 789 -16.47 36.74 48.34
N GLY A 790 -15.36 37.45 48.50
CA GLY A 790 -14.90 38.52 47.60
C GLY A 790 -14.89 38.14 46.12
N HIS A 791 -15.17 39.10 45.25
CA HIS A 791 -15.43 38.91 43.82
C HIS A 791 -14.16 38.64 42.98
N ASP A 792 -13.04 38.31 43.63
CA ASP A 792 -11.71 38.20 43.04
C ASP A 792 -11.27 36.73 42.84
N SER A 793 -10.46 36.49 41.81
CA SER A 793 -9.88 35.20 41.38
C SER A 793 -10.82 34.08 40.89
N LEU A 794 -12.12 34.10 41.18
CA LEU A 794 -13.05 33.02 40.76
C LEU A 794 -13.08 32.78 39.22
N TRP A 795 -12.76 33.79 38.42
CA TRP A 795 -12.72 33.69 36.94
C TRP A 795 -11.36 33.20 36.38
N SER A 796 -10.28 33.25 37.17
CA SER A 796 -8.93 32.88 36.74
C SER A 796 -8.54 31.43 37.04
N GLY A 797 -9.01 30.86 38.16
CA GLY A 797 -8.49 29.59 38.70
C GLY A 797 -8.56 28.34 37.80
N ARG A 798 -9.68 28.09 37.10
CA ARG A 798 -9.88 26.83 36.32
C ARG A 798 -9.26 26.89 34.91
N TRP A 799 -7.94 27.07 34.82
CA TRP A 799 -7.20 27.09 33.54
C TRP A 799 -7.21 25.73 32.81
N ILE A 800 -7.03 24.63 33.54
CA ILE A 800 -7.14 23.25 33.02
C ILE A 800 -8.49 23.02 32.34
N ARG A 801 -9.58 23.50 32.95
CA ARG A 801 -10.94 23.43 32.37
C ARG A 801 -11.05 24.13 31.01
N LYS A 802 -10.43 25.30 30.86
CA LYS A 802 -10.39 26.05 29.59
C LYS A 802 -9.63 25.27 28.51
N ILE A 803 -8.53 24.59 28.88
CA ILE A 803 -7.76 23.70 27.99
C ILE A 803 -8.58 22.47 27.57
N LEU A 804 -9.28 21.80 28.51
CA LEU A 804 -10.14 20.65 28.19
C LEU A 804 -11.28 21.03 27.25
N ILE A 805 -11.91 22.21 27.44
CA ILE A 805 -12.93 22.73 26.52
C ILE A 805 -12.34 23.05 25.14
N ALA A 806 -11.12 23.58 25.05
CA ALA A 806 -10.43 23.76 23.77
C ALA A 806 -10.17 22.41 23.06
N PHE A 807 -9.78 21.35 23.78
CA PHE A 807 -9.68 20.01 23.19
C PHE A 807 -11.04 19.45 22.75
N CYS A 808 -12.12 19.69 23.50
CA CYS A 808 -13.47 19.36 23.04
C CYS A 808 -13.79 20.01 21.69
N LEU A 809 -13.50 21.30 21.51
CA LEU A 809 -13.74 22.01 20.24
C LEU A 809 -12.91 21.43 19.07
N VAL A 810 -11.66 20.98 19.33
CA VAL A 810 -10.83 20.32 18.31
C VAL A 810 -11.43 18.98 17.87
N VAL A 811 -11.95 18.18 18.80
CA VAL A 811 -12.62 16.90 18.49
C VAL A 811 -13.93 17.15 17.75
N LEU A 812 -14.75 18.09 18.20
CA LEU A 812 -16.01 18.46 17.53
C LEU A 812 -15.79 19.00 16.10
N TRP A 813 -14.71 19.75 15.87
CA TRP A 813 -14.32 20.21 14.53
C TRP A 813 -13.86 19.06 13.62
N LYS A 814 -13.17 18.05 14.16
CA LYS A 814 -12.82 16.82 13.43
C LYS A 814 -14.06 16.01 13.08
N HIS A 815 -14.95 15.80 14.05
CA HIS A 815 -16.23 15.11 13.88
C HIS A 815 -17.10 15.79 12.82
N TRP A 816 -17.31 17.11 12.92
CA TRP A 816 -18.04 17.89 11.93
C TRP A 816 -17.44 17.80 10.51
N LYS A 817 -16.11 17.77 10.39
CA LYS A 817 -15.45 17.57 9.08
C LYS A 817 -15.69 16.18 8.49
N LEU A 818 -15.65 15.13 9.32
CA LEU A 818 -15.98 13.78 8.88
C LEU A 818 -17.45 13.71 8.42
N CYS A 819 -18.39 14.12 9.30
CA CYS A 819 -19.81 14.20 9.00
C CYS A 819 -20.11 15.01 7.72
N ARG A 820 -19.47 16.16 7.52
CA ARG A 820 -19.64 16.99 6.31
C ARG A 820 -19.13 16.32 5.04
N ALA A 821 -18.04 15.56 5.10
CA ALA A 821 -17.58 14.77 3.95
C ALA A 821 -18.57 13.66 3.63
N LEU A 822 -19.03 12.91 4.64
CA LEU A 822 -19.99 11.82 4.46
C LEU A 822 -21.31 12.30 3.85
N MET A 823 -21.89 13.43 4.31
CA MET A 823 -23.10 14.03 3.71
C MET A 823 -23.01 14.16 2.19
N LYS A 824 -21.86 14.66 1.70
CA LYS A 824 -21.64 14.97 0.29
C LYS A 824 -21.17 13.78 -0.56
N ALA A 825 -20.47 12.83 0.04
CA ALA A 825 -20.06 11.60 -0.64
C ALA A 825 -21.29 10.75 -1.00
N PHE A 826 -22.18 10.58 -0.03
CA PHE A 826 -23.28 9.59 -0.08
C PHE A 826 -24.68 10.22 -0.11
N ALA A 827 -24.79 11.51 -0.45
CA ALA A 827 -26.04 12.27 -0.58
C ALA A 827 -27.01 12.09 0.62
N MET A 828 -26.53 12.35 1.84
CA MET A 828 -27.25 12.00 3.08
C MET A 828 -27.83 13.21 3.80
N ASP A 829 -29.07 13.07 4.27
CA ASP A 829 -29.66 13.97 5.26
C ASP A 829 -29.20 13.59 6.70
N PRO A 830 -28.64 14.53 7.49
CA PRO A 830 -28.18 14.25 8.86
C PRO A 830 -29.25 13.82 9.86
N LEU A 831 -30.49 14.32 9.71
CA LEU A 831 -31.58 14.12 10.67
C LEU A 831 -32.28 12.78 10.40
N LEU A 832 -32.50 12.46 9.12
CA LEU A 832 -33.18 11.24 8.69
C LEU A 832 -32.23 10.05 8.60
N HIS A 833 -31.03 10.22 8.02
CA HIS A 833 -30.18 9.10 7.64
C HIS A 833 -28.98 8.84 8.57
N SER A 834 -28.63 9.79 9.47
CA SER A 834 -27.46 9.67 10.35
C SER A 834 -27.56 10.35 11.73
N PRO A 835 -28.72 10.42 12.41
CA PRO A 835 -28.89 11.26 13.59
C PRO A 835 -27.96 10.86 14.77
N VAL A 836 -27.72 9.56 14.96
CA VAL A 836 -26.87 9.08 16.07
C VAL A 836 -25.39 9.39 15.83
N LEU A 837 -24.88 9.19 14.61
CA LEU A 837 -23.48 9.53 14.31
C LEU A 837 -23.25 11.05 14.43
N PHE A 838 -24.15 11.87 13.87
CA PHE A 838 -23.95 13.32 13.80
C PHE A 838 -24.09 13.99 15.18
N TYR A 839 -25.17 13.71 15.92
CA TYR A 839 -25.54 14.51 17.08
C TYR A 839 -25.15 13.90 18.43
N PHE A 840 -24.89 12.58 18.54
CA PHE A 840 -24.65 11.94 19.84
C PHE A 840 -23.38 12.44 20.53
N ILE A 841 -22.23 12.47 19.84
CA ILE A 841 -20.97 12.95 20.42
C ILE A 841 -21.06 14.44 20.83
N PRO A 842 -21.56 15.37 19.98
CA PRO A 842 -21.82 16.76 20.40
C PRO A 842 -22.75 16.88 21.63
N ALA A 843 -23.87 16.16 21.65
CA ALA A 843 -24.82 16.21 22.76
C ALA A 843 -24.23 15.64 24.06
N LEU A 844 -23.52 14.52 23.98
CA LEU A 844 -22.82 13.91 25.11
C LEU A 844 -21.74 14.83 25.68
N MET A 845 -20.92 15.45 24.82
CA MET A 845 -19.88 16.37 25.26
C MET A 845 -20.46 17.62 25.92
N ALA A 846 -21.52 18.21 25.35
CA ALA A 846 -22.24 19.32 25.97
C ALA A 846 -22.86 18.95 27.33
N PHE A 847 -23.53 17.79 27.41
CA PHE A 847 -24.09 17.25 28.65
C PHE A 847 -23.02 16.98 29.71
N ALA A 848 -21.88 16.39 29.33
CA ALA A 848 -20.78 16.12 30.24
C ALA A 848 -20.10 17.42 30.72
N VAL A 849 -19.95 18.44 29.85
CA VAL A 849 -19.52 19.78 30.25
C VAL A 849 -20.47 20.36 31.28
N TYR A 850 -21.79 20.35 31.02
CA TYR A 850 -22.80 20.83 31.99
C TYR A 850 -22.71 20.10 33.34
N ARG A 851 -22.73 18.76 33.33
CA ARG A 851 -22.67 17.90 34.53
C ARG A 851 -21.36 17.99 35.33
N THR A 852 -20.27 18.43 34.71
CA THR A 852 -18.97 18.70 35.39
C THR A 852 -18.73 20.18 35.70
N SER A 853 -19.60 21.08 35.23
CA SER A 853 -19.63 22.49 35.64
C SER A 853 -20.51 22.71 36.88
N SER A 854 -21.56 21.90 37.07
CA SER A 854 -22.33 21.86 38.33
C SER A 854 -21.50 21.24 39.46
N ILE A 855 -21.28 22.01 40.54
CA ILE A 855 -20.60 21.60 41.78
C ILE A 855 -21.62 21.03 42.77
#